data_AF-A0A9P4XJV3-F1
#
_entry.id   AF-A0A9P4XJV3-F1
#
_cell.length_a   1.000
_cell.length_b   1.000
_cell.length_c   1.000
_cell.angle_alpha   90.00
_cell.angle_beta   90.00
_cell.angle_gamma   90.00
#
_symmetry.space_group_name_H-M   'P 1'
#
loop_
_entity.id
_entity.type
_entity.pdbx_description
1 polymer ?
#
loop_
_entity_poly.entity_id
_entity_poly.type
_entity_poly.pdbx_seq_one_letter_code
_entity_poly.pdbx_strand_id
1 'polypeptide(L)'
;MKTSLLLGSLGLLSKAAAANAPVAKPFTVNLSSRVPHMLDLIQRTVLPAAELPAANANLNMSQTTGIPLSTLKSLQNEWLTSFNWTKEQEQINTYNHFTVQIGAQNVHFIHEKSKDPNAIPLILLHGWPGSFLEMTHLVDQLKSNSSQPFHIVVPSLPGFGFSSPAPNGWEISDTATLFNTLMTQVLGYKTYAVHGTDWGSGVAFDMYDQFNTTVKAVHFAFLPFFALMPEQLAAQGIALAADEIELEDRAMDFENSGTGYYIEQTTTVNTVGLALYDNPVGQLAWLAEKFVIWSDPRRGTGPSFMTDNEILRHVSLYYLTQTFDSAAFVYAQNPDGFSHTYRTARSKQPLLFTNFQYNILFYPAKLVATVGNLVYYNKVQFGGHFPGVDNPAALASDIRLIGKYFKPLDILPLCYLLGLGLYDQQTIHESSLTSKSFNMSIGAATNGATGLTVPSHNAHATAIATTSPYQHIADFISNVGKFKIIESTLREGEQFANAFFDTETKIKIATALSEFGVDYIELTSPCASPASRADCEAICKLGLKAKILTHTRCTLEDAKIACDCGVDGVDVVIGTSSFLREHSHGKDMAAITKQALEVVNYIKSRGVEVRFSSEDSFRMTNIGLGASDLVDLLSLYRAVDNAGVHRVGIADTVGCASPRQVYDLVRTLRGVVKCDIECHFHDDTSCAVANAYSALEAGATHIDTSVLGIGERNGIAPLGAFLARMIVAAPEYVKRKYDLHRLKDIENIVAEAVHINVPFNNPVTGFCAFTHKAGIHSKAILNSPSTYEIINPEDFGMSRYVHFAHRLTGWNSIKSRVEQLGLHMTDAQVKLLTTKIKAMADVRPLAIDDADSIIRAFHLDLQERDTAETWGN
;
A
#
# COMPACT_ATOMS: atom_id res chain seq x y z
N MET A 1 47.54 36.83 34.25
CA MET A 1 46.20 37.29 33.77
C MET A 1 45.93 36.68 32.40
N LYS A 2 45.28 35.51 32.30
CA LYS A 2 44.56 34.96 31.12
C LYS A 2 44.22 33.48 31.37
N THR A 3 43.39 33.22 32.39
CA THR A 3 42.80 31.87 32.59
C THR A 3 41.45 31.90 33.31
N SER A 4 40.79 33.07 33.38
CA SER A 4 39.55 33.23 34.14
C SER A 4 38.33 33.72 33.34
N LEU A 5 38.41 33.72 31.99
CA LEU A 5 37.30 34.19 31.13
C LEU A 5 36.54 33.09 30.37
N LEU A 6 36.95 31.81 30.45
CA LEU A 6 36.26 30.73 29.72
C LEU A 6 35.21 29.95 30.54
N LEU A 7 35.12 30.15 31.86
CA LEU A 7 34.08 29.52 32.69
C LEU A 7 32.80 30.35 32.84
N GLY A 8 32.82 31.64 32.45
CA GLY A 8 31.63 32.50 32.52
C GLY A 8 30.66 32.31 31.35
N SER A 9 31.16 31.93 30.17
CA SER A 9 30.35 31.84 28.95
C SER A 9 29.55 30.53 28.82
N LEU A 10 30.02 29.41 29.40
CA LEU A 10 29.22 28.16 29.45
C LEU A 10 28.04 28.24 30.43
N GLY A 11 28.17 28.99 31.53
CA GLY A 11 27.08 29.18 32.52
C GLY A 11 25.99 30.17 32.09
N LEU A 12 26.29 31.05 31.12
CA LEU A 12 25.32 32.00 30.55
C LEU A 12 24.55 31.40 29.37
N LEU A 13 25.18 30.52 28.57
CA LEU A 13 24.49 29.76 27.52
C LEU A 13 23.54 28.69 28.09
N SER A 14 23.85 28.09 29.25
CA SER A 14 22.95 27.14 29.91
C SER A 14 21.73 27.81 30.57
N LYS A 15 21.79 29.11 30.88
CA LYS A 15 20.65 29.88 31.42
C LYS A 15 19.76 30.48 30.33
N ALA A 16 20.30 30.79 29.15
CA ALA A 16 19.51 31.30 28.03
C ALA A 16 18.64 30.21 27.35
N ALA A 17 19.11 28.95 27.31
CA ALA A 17 18.33 27.82 26.80
C ALA A 17 17.21 27.35 27.75
N ALA A 18 17.28 27.69 29.04
CA ALA A 18 16.25 27.35 30.02
C ALA A 18 15.03 28.31 30.00
N ALA A 19 15.07 29.38 29.21
CA ALA A 19 14.04 30.43 29.23
C ALA A 19 12.79 30.13 28.38
N ASN A 20 12.77 29.05 27.59
CA ASN A 20 11.66 28.68 26.70
C ASN A 20 11.24 27.19 26.81
N ALA A 21 11.48 26.53 27.95
CA ALA A 21 10.95 25.18 28.16
C ALA A 21 9.41 25.21 28.12
N PRO A 22 8.74 24.28 27.41
CA PRO A 22 7.28 24.26 27.37
C PRO A 22 6.69 24.10 28.77
N VAL A 23 5.79 24.99 29.16
CA VAL A 23 5.16 24.98 30.49
C VAL A 23 3.71 24.53 30.37
N ALA A 24 3.35 23.48 31.12
CA ALA A 24 1.98 23.03 31.24
C ALA A 24 1.11 24.07 31.95
N LYS A 25 -0.06 24.36 31.38
CA LYS A 25 -1.04 25.33 31.89
C LYS A 25 -2.27 24.57 32.38
N PRO A 26 -2.82 24.89 33.57
CA PRO A 26 -4.09 24.34 34.01
C PRO A 26 -5.18 24.57 32.97
N PHE A 27 -6.03 23.56 32.77
CA PHE A 27 -7.14 23.58 31.83
C PHE A 27 -8.42 23.17 32.56
N THR A 28 -9.56 23.68 32.12
CA THR A 28 -10.88 23.31 32.66
C THR A 28 -11.80 23.08 31.47
N VAL A 29 -12.44 21.91 31.45
CA VAL A 29 -13.37 21.54 30.40
C VAL A 29 -14.64 22.39 30.53
N ASN A 30 -14.96 23.13 29.47
CA ASN A 30 -16.21 23.87 29.37
C ASN A 30 -16.75 23.82 27.94
N LEU A 31 -17.73 22.95 27.72
CA LEU A 31 -18.43 22.75 26.45
C LEU A 31 -19.92 23.11 26.53
N SER A 32 -20.35 23.70 27.65
CA SER A 32 -21.77 23.96 27.96
C SER A 32 -22.46 24.84 26.91
N SER A 33 -21.73 25.72 26.21
CA SER A 33 -22.28 26.60 25.17
C SER A 33 -22.82 25.85 23.96
N ARG A 34 -22.31 24.64 23.66
CA ARG A 34 -22.71 23.84 22.49
C ARG A 34 -23.78 22.79 22.79
N VAL A 35 -24.04 22.52 24.07
CA VAL A 35 -25.02 21.51 24.50
C VAL A 35 -26.44 21.81 24.00
N PRO A 36 -26.97 23.06 24.06
CA PRO A 36 -28.31 23.34 23.54
C PRO A 36 -28.46 23.03 22.05
N HIS A 37 -27.43 23.34 21.25
CA HIS A 37 -27.41 23.04 19.81
C HIS A 37 -27.39 21.54 19.55
N MET A 38 -26.56 20.79 20.30
CA MET A 38 -26.53 19.33 20.23
C MET A 38 -27.91 18.72 20.49
N LEU A 39 -28.58 19.14 21.57
CA LEU A 39 -29.89 18.63 21.96
C LEU A 39 -30.99 18.99 20.96
N ASP A 40 -30.99 20.21 20.41
CA ASP A 40 -31.93 20.61 19.36
C ASP A 40 -31.79 19.74 18.10
N LEU A 41 -30.55 19.46 17.66
CA LEU A 41 -30.30 18.58 16.52
C LEU A 41 -30.72 17.13 16.80
N ILE A 42 -30.43 16.61 17.99
CA ILE A 42 -30.88 15.26 18.38
C ILE A 42 -32.40 15.17 18.35
N GLN A 43 -33.09 16.19 18.88
CA GLN A 43 -34.55 16.26 18.93
C GLN A 43 -35.18 16.37 17.52
N ARG A 44 -34.52 17.07 16.59
CA ARG A 44 -35.02 17.27 15.22
C ARG A 44 -34.67 16.13 14.27
N THR A 45 -33.69 15.29 14.60
CA THR A 45 -33.27 14.21 13.72
C THR A 45 -34.34 13.13 13.64
N VAL A 46 -34.85 12.89 12.42
CA VAL A 46 -35.85 11.86 12.15
C VAL A 46 -35.16 10.58 11.66
N LEU A 47 -35.28 9.53 12.46
CA LEU A 47 -34.85 8.18 12.08
C LEU A 47 -35.94 7.46 11.26
N PRO A 48 -35.58 6.50 10.38
CA PRO A 48 -36.55 5.77 9.58
C PRO A 48 -37.56 4.98 10.44
N ALA A 49 -38.73 4.70 9.86
CA ALA A 49 -39.78 3.95 10.54
C ALA A 49 -39.37 2.48 10.79
N ALA A 50 -38.71 1.86 9.80
CA ALA A 50 -38.24 0.48 9.84
C ALA A 50 -36.85 0.35 9.19
N GLU A 51 -36.13 -0.72 9.53
CA GLU A 51 -34.86 -1.08 8.90
C GLU A 51 -35.08 -1.69 7.52
N LEU A 52 -34.04 -1.61 6.68
CA LEU A 52 -34.04 -2.29 5.39
C LEU A 52 -33.98 -3.82 5.59
N PRO A 53 -34.68 -4.63 4.77
CA PRO A 53 -34.75 -6.09 4.96
C PRO A 53 -33.39 -6.81 5.02
N ALA A 54 -32.39 -6.35 4.25
CA ALA A 54 -31.04 -6.93 4.26
C ALA A 54 -30.28 -6.69 5.57
N ALA A 55 -30.63 -5.63 6.33
CA ALA A 55 -30.08 -5.35 7.66
C ALA A 55 -30.73 -6.22 8.76
N ASN A 56 -31.87 -6.84 8.45
CA ASN A 56 -32.74 -7.59 9.37
C ASN A 56 -32.58 -9.13 9.24
N ALA A 57 -31.62 -9.60 8.43
CA ALA A 57 -31.29 -11.02 8.36
C ALA A 57 -30.66 -11.45 9.70
N ASN A 58 -31.06 -12.60 10.24
CA ASN A 58 -30.61 -13.16 11.54
C ASN A 58 -29.09 -13.44 11.58
N LEU A 59 -28.28 -12.39 11.59
CA LEU A 59 -26.83 -12.42 11.64
C LEU A 59 -26.39 -12.16 13.09
N ASN A 60 -25.33 -12.85 13.54
CA ASN A 60 -24.69 -12.50 14.80
C ASN A 60 -24.29 -11.01 14.76
N MET A 61 -24.27 -10.30 15.89
CA MET A 61 -23.97 -8.85 15.93
C MET A 61 -22.62 -8.45 15.30
N SER A 62 -21.68 -9.39 15.12
CA SER A 62 -20.42 -9.21 14.38
C SER A 62 -20.56 -9.30 12.85
N GLN A 63 -21.71 -9.77 12.37
CA GLN A 63 -22.07 -9.99 10.97
C GLN A 63 -23.22 -9.06 10.54
N THR A 64 -23.61 -8.08 11.37
CA THR A 64 -24.68 -7.13 11.03
C THR A 64 -24.20 -6.09 10.02
N THR A 65 -25.13 -5.46 9.32
CA THR A 65 -24.84 -4.34 8.42
C THR A 65 -24.68 -3.01 9.17
N GLY A 66 -24.22 -3.03 10.44
CA GLY A 66 -24.09 -1.86 11.33
C GLY A 66 -25.00 -1.89 12.57
N ILE A 67 -25.25 -0.71 13.15
CA ILE A 67 -26.04 -0.57 14.39
C ILE A 67 -27.52 -0.85 14.14
N PRO A 68 -28.18 -1.68 14.97
CA PRO A 68 -29.63 -1.84 14.90
C PRO A 68 -30.35 -0.50 15.13
N LEU A 69 -31.34 -0.19 14.31
CA LEU A 69 -32.21 0.98 14.43
C LEU A 69 -32.93 1.01 15.78
N SER A 70 -33.27 -0.15 16.33
CA SER A 70 -33.86 -0.26 17.68
C SER A 70 -32.89 0.24 18.75
N THR A 71 -31.62 -0.17 18.69
CA THR A 71 -30.54 0.31 19.57
C THR A 71 -30.32 1.80 19.37
N LEU A 72 -30.22 2.29 18.13
CA LEU A 72 -30.02 3.71 17.84
C LEU A 72 -31.19 4.57 18.36
N LYS A 73 -32.45 4.13 18.18
CA LYS A 73 -33.64 4.80 18.74
C LYS A 73 -33.62 4.83 20.26
N SER A 74 -33.22 3.72 20.90
CA SER A 74 -33.09 3.65 22.36
C SER A 74 -32.07 4.65 22.87
N LEU A 75 -30.86 4.67 22.29
CA LEU A 75 -29.79 5.59 22.65
C LEU A 75 -30.18 7.05 22.39
N GLN A 76 -30.81 7.36 21.24
CA GLN A 76 -31.32 8.71 20.95
C GLN A 76 -32.32 9.17 22.01
N ASN A 77 -33.24 8.30 22.43
CA ASN A 77 -34.22 8.61 23.45
C ASN A 77 -33.57 8.81 24.83
N GLU A 78 -32.63 7.95 25.22
CA GLU A 78 -31.88 8.11 26.47
C GLU A 78 -31.08 9.42 26.48
N TRP A 79 -30.50 9.80 25.34
CA TRP A 79 -29.76 11.05 25.18
C TRP A 79 -30.62 12.29 25.45
N LEU A 80 -31.90 12.25 25.10
CA LEU A 80 -32.85 13.34 25.31
C LEU A 80 -33.48 13.35 26.70
N THR A 81 -33.64 12.18 27.31
CA THR A 81 -34.48 12.03 28.51
C THR A 81 -33.71 11.87 29.81
N SER A 82 -32.53 11.24 29.75
CA SER A 82 -31.81 10.76 30.95
C SER A 82 -30.35 11.21 30.99
N PHE A 83 -29.67 11.26 29.84
CA PHE A 83 -28.29 11.72 29.77
C PHE A 83 -28.16 13.21 30.13
N ASN A 84 -27.12 13.55 30.91
CA ASN A 84 -26.90 14.92 31.36
C ASN A 84 -25.43 15.33 31.20
N TRP A 85 -25.13 16.04 30.10
CA TRP A 85 -23.78 16.52 29.82
C TRP A 85 -23.20 17.40 30.93
N THR A 86 -24.01 18.23 31.60
CA THR A 86 -23.52 19.10 32.68
C THR A 86 -22.91 18.27 33.81
N LYS A 87 -23.58 17.18 34.21
CA LYS A 87 -23.07 16.25 35.22
C LYS A 87 -21.80 15.54 34.74
N GLU A 88 -21.79 15.09 33.48
CA GLU A 88 -20.59 14.45 32.90
C GLU A 88 -19.40 15.41 32.86
N GLN A 89 -19.62 16.68 32.51
CA GLN A 89 -18.60 17.72 32.50
C GLN A 89 -18.07 18.02 33.92
N GLU A 90 -18.95 18.08 34.92
CA GLU A 90 -18.54 18.22 36.33
C GLU A 90 -17.65 17.06 36.77
N GLN A 91 -18.03 15.83 36.43
CA GLN A 91 -17.24 14.64 36.74
C GLN A 91 -15.88 14.66 36.02
N ILE A 92 -15.83 15.03 34.73
CA ILE A 92 -14.58 15.16 33.97
C ILE A 92 -13.66 16.19 34.66
N ASN A 93 -14.19 17.34 35.06
CA ASN A 93 -13.43 18.38 35.74
C ASN A 93 -12.96 18.04 37.16
N THR A 94 -13.27 16.84 37.70
CA THR A 94 -12.68 16.37 38.95
C THR A 94 -11.21 15.98 38.81
N TYR A 95 -10.75 15.72 37.58
CA TYR A 95 -9.34 15.43 37.29
C TYR A 95 -8.54 16.72 37.05
N ASN A 96 -7.23 16.65 37.28
CA ASN A 96 -6.32 17.76 37.02
C ASN A 96 -5.94 17.80 35.53
N HIS A 97 -6.62 18.64 34.76
CA HIS A 97 -6.37 18.85 33.33
C HIS A 97 -5.33 19.92 33.06
N PHE A 98 -4.56 19.72 32.00
CA PHE A 98 -3.55 20.66 31.52
C PHE A 98 -3.51 20.73 30.00
N THR A 99 -3.03 21.85 29.48
CA THR A 99 -2.60 22.00 28.09
C THR A 99 -1.15 22.47 28.01
N VAL A 100 -0.44 22.04 26.97
CA VAL A 100 0.93 22.51 26.70
C VAL A 100 1.18 22.59 25.19
N GLN A 101 1.87 23.65 24.78
CA GLN A 101 2.34 23.79 23.40
C GLN A 101 3.71 23.13 23.26
N ILE A 102 3.82 22.09 22.42
CA ILE A 102 5.10 21.45 22.08
C ILE A 102 5.24 21.51 20.56
N GLY A 103 6.18 22.32 20.07
CA GLY A 103 6.30 22.61 18.64
C GLY A 103 5.02 23.22 18.08
N ALA A 104 4.49 22.66 16.99
CA ALA A 104 3.23 23.09 16.37
C ALA A 104 1.97 22.54 17.08
N GLN A 105 2.13 21.61 18.01
CA GLN A 105 1.02 20.87 18.61
C GLN A 105 0.63 21.44 19.98
N ASN A 106 -0.66 21.75 20.16
CA ASN A 106 -1.23 21.95 21.49
C ASN A 106 -1.74 20.60 22.00
N VAL A 107 -1.22 20.15 23.14
CA VAL A 107 -1.53 18.85 23.74
C VAL A 107 -2.35 19.06 25.00
N HIS A 108 -3.51 18.42 25.05
CA HIS A 108 -4.29 18.26 26.26
C HIS A 108 -3.92 16.97 26.98
N PHE A 109 -3.86 17.01 28.32
CA PHE A 109 -3.64 15.82 29.14
C PHE A 109 -4.18 15.97 30.55
N ILE A 110 -4.54 14.84 31.17
CA ILE A 110 -4.74 14.73 32.63
C ILE A 110 -3.39 14.40 33.28
N HIS A 111 -3.07 15.03 34.41
CA HIS A 111 -1.90 14.69 35.23
C HIS A 111 -2.26 14.54 36.70
N GLU A 112 -2.35 13.30 37.15
CA GLU A 112 -2.74 12.91 38.50
C GLU A 112 -1.55 12.34 39.27
N LYS A 113 -1.00 13.14 40.19
CA LYS A 113 0.14 12.71 41.00
C LYS A 113 -0.33 11.88 42.19
N SER A 114 0.20 10.67 42.33
CA SER A 114 0.15 9.97 43.62
C SER A 114 0.82 10.78 44.73
N LYS A 115 0.38 10.54 45.97
CA LYS A 115 0.97 11.10 47.19
C LYS A 115 2.31 10.43 47.54
N ASP A 116 2.59 9.25 46.99
CA ASP A 116 3.87 8.58 47.16
C ASP A 116 4.93 9.18 46.22
N PRO A 117 6.04 9.73 46.73
CA PRO A 117 7.11 10.29 45.90
C PRO A 117 7.87 9.24 45.08
N ASN A 118 7.74 7.96 45.41
CA ASN A 118 8.35 6.84 44.67
C ASN A 118 7.39 6.22 43.64
N ALA A 119 6.22 6.83 43.43
CA ALA A 119 5.27 6.36 42.45
C ALA A 119 5.89 6.37 41.04
N ILE A 120 5.66 5.30 40.28
CA ILE A 120 6.20 5.18 38.92
C ILE A 120 5.44 6.14 38.01
N PRO A 121 6.10 7.01 37.24
CA PRO A 121 5.41 7.79 36.22
C PRO A 121 4.90 6.87 35.12
N LEU A 122 3.60 6.96 34.81
CA LEU A 122 2.92 6.10 33.84
C LEU A 122 2.07 6.96 32.92
N ILE A 123 2.31 6.82 31.62
CA ILE A 123 1.48 7.42 30.58
C ILE A 123 0.52 6.37 30.02
N LEU A 124 -0.77 6.70 29.96
CA LEU A 124 -1.84 5.83 29.47
C LEU A 124 -2.36 6.35 28.12
N LEU A 125 -2.19 5.56 27.06
CA LEU A 125 -2.52 5.98 25.69
C LEU A 125 -3.78 5.24 25.19
N HIS A 126 -4.82 6.01 24.88
CA HIS A 126 -6.08 5.55 24.31
C HIS A 126 -5.98 5.42 22.77
N GLY A 127 -6.99 4.83 22.14
CA GLY A 127 -7.14 4.83 20.68
C GLY A 127 -8.47 5.40 20.19
N TRP A 128 -8.98 4.89 19.07
CA TRP A 128 -10.22 5.28 18.40
C TRP A 128 -11.22 4.10 18.39
N PRO A 129 -12.53 4.30 18.57
CA PRO A 129 -13.21 5.57 18.85
C PRO A 129 -13.13 5.97 20.33
N GLY A 130 -12.15 5.47 21.07
CA GLY A 130 -11.87 5.88 22.44
C GLY A 130 -11.39 7.34 22.55
N SER A 131 -11.25 7.81 23.79
CA SER A 131 -10.61 9.09 24.09
C SER A 131 -9.90 9.00 25.44
N PHE A 132 -9.33 10.11 25.93
CA PHE A 132 -8.78 10.15 27.29
C PHE A 132 -9.78 9.68 28.37
N LEU A 133 -11.10 9.77 28.10
CA LEU A 133 -12.15 9.28 28.99
C LEU A 133 -12.04 7.78 29.27
N GLU A 134 -11.60 6.98 28.30
CA GLU A 134 -11.46 5.53 28.44
C GLU A 134 -10.54 5.16 29.62
N MET A 135 -9.55 5.99 29.89
CA MET A 135 -8.55 5.75 30.94
C MET A 135 -8.98 6.28 32.31
N THR A 136 -10.07 7.03 32.41
CA THR A 136 -10.46 7.72 33.66
C THR A 136 -10.82 6.75 34.79
N HIS A 137 -11.41 5.60 34.47
CA HIS A 137 -11.69 4.54 35.46
C HIS A 137 -10.45 3.85 36.03
N LEU A 138 -9.29 4.00 35.38
CA LEU A 138 -8.00 3.47 35.84
C LEU A 138 -7.26 4.44 36.77
N VAL A 139 -7.50 5.74 36.63
CA VAL A 139 -6.73 6.81 37.29
C VAL A 139 -6.69 6.61 38.80
N ASP A 140 -7.85 6.56 39.45
CA ASP A 140 -7.89 6.44 40.91
C ASP A 140 -7.45 5.06 41.37
N GLN A 141 -7.76 4.01 40.61
CA GLN A 141 -7.29 2.66 40.92
C GLN A 141 -5.76 2.64 40.97
N LEU A 142 -5.07 3.11 39.94
CA LEU A 142 -3.60 3.07 39.86
C LEU A 142 -2.90 4.09 40.78
N LYS A 143 -3.55 5.22 41.09
CA LYS A 143 -3.00 6.29 41.93
C LYS A 143 -2.88 5.91 43.41
N SER A 144 -3.88 5.25 44.00
CA SER A 144 -4.07 5.23 45.48
C SER A 144 -4.20 3.87 46.17
N ASN A 145 -4.28 2.74 45.45
CA ASN A 145 -4.80 1.49 46.05
C ASN A 145 -3.85 0.26 46.14
N SER A 146 -2.52 0.38 46.07
CA SER A 146 -1.64 -0.79 46.29
C SER A 146 -0.19 -0.48 46.64
N SER A 147 0.61 -1.54 46.84
CA SER A 147 2.06 -1.51 47.08
C SER A 147 2.90 -0.90 45.95
N GLN A 148 2.32 -0.63 44.77
CA GLN A 148 2.97 0.09 43.68
C GLN A 148 2.06 1.20 43.15
N PRO A 149 2.17 2.43 43.66
CA PRO A 149 1.45 3.59 43.14
C PRO A 149 2.10 4.15 41.87
N PHE A 150 1.30 4.90 41.10
CA PHE A 150 1.73 5.57 39.87
C PHE A 150 1.40 7.06 39.86
N HIS A 151 2.27 7.88 39.26
CA HIS A 151 1.87 9.21 38.77
C HIS A 151 1.27 9.03 37.38
N ILE A 152 -0.01 9.34 37.21
CA ILE A 152 -0.76 9.03 36.00
C ILE A 152 -0.79 10.24 35.06
N VAL A 153 -0.46 10.01 33.79
CA VAL A 153 -0.58 10.97 32.71
C VAL A 153 -1.48 10.37 31.63
N VAL A 154 -2.56 11.06 31.27
CA VAL A 154 -3.47 10.61 30.19
C VAL A 154 -3.57 11.73 29.15
N PRO A 155 -2.75 11.72 28.09
CA PRO A 155 -2.89 12.69 27.01
C PRO A 155 -4.08 12.35 26.11
N SER A 156 -4.64 13.37 25.49
CA SER A 156 -5.41 13.18 24.26
C SER A 156 -4.46 13.10 23.07
N LEU A 157 -4.63 12.10 22.21
CA LEU A 157 -3.89 12.00 20.95
C LEU A 157 -4.10 13.27 20.09
N PRO A 158 -3.14 13.66 19.23
CA PRO A 158 -3.34 14.74 18.26
C PRO A 158 -4.64 14.55 17.45
N GLY A 159 -5.48 15.57 17.39
CA GLY A 159 -6.81 15.50 16.76
C GLY A 159 -7.94 14.96 17.64
N PHE A 160 -7.66 14.51 18.87
CA PHE A 160 -8.68 13.97 19.78
C PHE A 160 -8.97 14.93 20.93
N GLY A 161 -10.26 15.03 21.31
CA GLY A 161 -10.69 15.74 22.52
C GLY A 161 -10.31 17.21 22.50
N PHE A 162 -9.28 17.60 23.27
CA PHE A 162 -8.83 18.99 23.38
C PHE A 162 -7.40 19.21 22.86
N SER A 163 -6.76 18.18 22.29
CA SER A 163 -5.51 18.34 21.55
C SER A 163 -5.80 18.88 20.15
N SER A 164 -4.98 19.79 19.64
CA SER A 164 -5.18 20.32 18.28
C SER A 164 -5.06 19.22 17.21
N PRO A 165 -5.64 19.38 16.02
CA PRO A 165 -5.41 18.48 14.90
C PRO A 165 -3.92 18.33 14.58
N ALA A 166 -3.52 17.12 14.18
CA ALA A 166 -2.16 16.87 13.72
C ALA A 166 -1.90 17.65 12.40
N PRO A 167 -0.69 18.22 12.21
CA PRO A 167 -0.28 18.75 10.91
C PRO A 167 -0.35 17.70 9.79
N ASN A 168 -0.35 18.13 8.53
CA ASN A 168 -0.31 17.20 7.39
C ASN A 168 1.01 16.43 7.35
N GLY A 169 0.93 15.13 7.08
CA GLY A 169 2.09 14.23 7.03
C GLY A 169 2.59 13.80 8.41
N TRP A 170 1.72 13.86 9.42
CA TRP A 170 2.05 13.49 10.79
C TRP A 170 1.92 11.99 11.02
N GLU A 171 3.01 11.37 11.44
CA GLU A 171 3.09 9.93 11.68
C GLU A 171 2.85 9.57 13.15
N ILE A 172 2.55 8.29 13.41
CA ILE A 172 2.51 7.74 14.78
C ILE A 172 3.81 8.04 15.54
N SER A 173 4.96 7.94 14.85
CA SER A 173 6.30 8.16 15.40
C SER A 173 6.51 9.61 15.89
N ASP A 174 5.88 10.60 15.24
CA ASP A 174 5.89 11.99 15.68
C ASP A 174 5.13 12.16 17.00
N THR A 175 4.01 11.45 17.15
CA THR A 175 3.24 11.43 18.41
C THR A 175 4.04 10.78 19.55
N ALA A 176 4.80 9.72 19.26
CA ALA A 176 5.69 9.11 20.25
C ALA A 176 6.78 10.09 20.73
N THR A 177 7.37 10.86 19.81
CA THR A 177 8.36 11.90 20.11
C THR A 177 7.74 13.04 20.94
N LEU A 178 6.54 13.47 20.57
CA LEU A 178 5.75 14.47 21.29
C LEU A 178 5.49 14.05 22.74
N PHE A 179 5.05 12.82 22.98
CA PHE A 179 4.75 12.33 24.32
C PHE A 179 5.98 12.00 25.15
N ASN A 180 7.08 11.54 24.55
CA ASN A 180 8.36 11.46 25.27
C ASN A 180 8.83 12.86 25.70
N THR A 181 8.62 13.89 24.88
CA THR A 181 8.89 15.29 25.24
C THR A 181 8.00 15.78 26.38
N LEU A 182 6.69 15.47 26.34
CA LEU A 182 5.76 15.75 27.43
C LEU A 182 6.26 15.14 28.75
N MET A 183 6.60 13.85 28.74
CA MET A 183 7.02 13.15 29.96
C MET A 183 8.36 13.66 30.49
N THR A 184 9.34 13.88 29.62
CA THR A 184 10.72 14.16 30.04
C THR A 184 11.02 15.64 30.23
N GLN A 185 10.62 16.50 29.28
CA GLN A 185 10.98 17.91 29.26
C GLN A 185 9.94 18.79 29.94
N VAL A 186 8.65 18.46 29.81
CA VAL A 186 7.56 19.25 30.41
C VAL A 186 7.29 18.81 31.85
N LEU A 187 7.11 17.50 32.07
CA LEU A 187 6.78 16.96 33.40
C LEU A 187 8.01 16.57 34.23
N GLY A 188 9.19 16.50 33.60
CA GLY A 188 10.47 16.26 34.28
C GLY A 188 10.73 14.81 34.67
N TYR A 189 9.95 13.85 34.18
CA TYR A 189 10.15 12.43 34.47
C TYR A 189 11.33 11.88 33.66
N LYS A 190 12.44 11.57 34.36
CA LYS A 190 13.65 10.99 33.73
C LYS A 190 13.41 9.62 33.11
N THR A 191 12.58 8.82 33.78
CA THR A 191 12.18 7.49 33.32
C THR A 191 10.71 7.26 33.67
N TYR A 192 9.99 6.55 32.82
CA TYR A 192 8.57 6.29 32.97
C TYR A 192 8.17 4.98 32.29
N ALA A 193 6.95 4.51 32.58
CA ALA A 193 6.34 3.36 31.93
C ALA A 193 5.21 3.82 31.00
N VAL A 194 4.87 2.99 30.03
CA VAL A 194 3.85 3.29 29.02
C VAL A 194 2.79 2.19 28.99
N HIS A 195 1.54 2.58 28.86
CA HIS A 195 0.44 1.69 28.49
C HIS A 195 -0.16 2.14 27.16
N GLY A 196 -0.51 1.20 26.27
CA GLY A 196 -1.21 1.50 25.02
C GLY A 196 -2.24 0.44 24.63
N THR A 197 -3.33 0.91 24.04
CA THR A 197 -4.37 0.13 23.35
C THR A 197 -4.73 0.81 22.01
N ASP A 198 -5.26 0.06 21.05
CA ASP A 198 -5.66 0.54 19.71
C ASP A 198 -4.60 1.50 19.09
N TRP A 199 -4.93 2.69 18.54
CA TRP A 199 -3.92 3.64 18.02
C TRP A 199 -2.87 4.05 19.06
N GLY A 200 -3.25 4.13 20.33
CA GLY A 200 -2.34 4.34 21.45
C GLY A 200 -1.30 3.24 21.60
N SER A 201 -1.58 2.01 21.13
CA SER A 201 -0.59 0.92 21.08
C SER A 201 0.51 1.17 20.04
N GLY A 202 0.21 1.80 18.91
CA GLY A 202 1.22 2.22 17.93
C GLY A 202 2.15 3.26 18.51
N VAL A 203 1.58 4.29 19.15
CA VAL A 203 2.35 5.33 19.84
C VAL A 203 3.19 4.71 20.96
N ALA A 204 2.61 3.82 21.78
CA ALA A 204 3.32 3.14 22.84
C ALA A 204 4.45 2.24 22.34
N PHE A 205 4.26 1.55 21.21
CA PHE A 205 5.27 0.72 20.57
C PHE A 205 6.45 1.54 20.09
N ASP A 206 6.20 2.65 19.40
CA ASP A 206 7.27 3.54 18.94
C ASP A 206 7.98 4.22 20.12
N MET A 207 7.25 4.59 21.19
CA MET A 207 7.88 5.08 22.42
C MET A 207 8.80 4.02 23.04
N TYR A 208 8.33 2.78 23.12
CA TYR A 208 9.08 1.65 23.66
C TYR A 208 10.30 1.31 22.81
N ASP A 209 10.16 1.31 21.48
CA ASP A 209 11.21 0.99 20.52
C ASP A 209 12.30 2.07 20.46
N GLN A 210 11.90 3.35 20.40
CA GLN A 210 12.81 4.47 20.14
C GLN A 210 13.47 5.03 21.41
N PHE A 211 12.77 5.03 22.56
CA PHE A 211 13.22 5.72 23.78
C PHE A 211 13.54 4.77 24.94
N ASN A 212 14.29 3.69 24.67
CA ASN A 212 14.64 2.65 25.63
C ASN A 212 15.47 3.10 26.87
N THR A 213 15.97 4.34 26.86
CA THR A 213 16.65 4.98 27.99
C THR A 213 15.68 5.64 28.97
N THR A 214 14.55 6.17 28.49
CA THR A 214 13.51 6.85 29.28
C THR A 214 12.33 5.91 29.58
N VAL A 215 11.85 5.17 28.59
CA VAL A 215 10.81 4.13 28.77
C VAL A 215 11.46 2.90 29.41
N LYS A 216 10.96 2.48 30.58
CA LYS A 216 11.51 1.35 31.36
C LYS A 216 10.60 0.13 31.46
N ALA A 217 9.36 0.26 31.02
CA ALA A 217 8.43 -0.86 30.84
C ALA A 217 7.31 -0.42 29.91
N VAL A 218 6.73 -1.36 29.18
CA VAL A 218 5.53 -1.14 28.39
C VAL A 218 4.48 -2.21 28.70
N HIS A 219 3.22 -1.80 28.78
CA HIS A 219 2.07 -2.70 28.85
C HIS A 219 1.18 -2.48 27.63
N PHE A 220 0.82 -3.55 26.94
CA PHE A 220 -0.13 -3.51 25.82
C PHE A 220 -1.42 -4.25 26.17
N ALA A 221 -2.54 -3.71 25.72
CA ALA A 221 -3.81 -4.45 25.60
C ALA A 221 -4.23 -4.68 24.13
N PHE A 222 -3.39 -4.22 23.21
CA PHE A 222 -3.52 -4.33 21.75
C PHE A 222 -2.13 -4.15 21.13
N LEU A 223 -1.86 -4.67 19.93
CA LEU A 223 -0.62 -4.43 19.18
C LEU A 223 -0.89 -3.59 17.93
N PRO A 224 0.07 -2.79 17.45
CA PRO A 224 -0.07 -2.03 16.19
C PRO A 224 0.13 -2.89 14.94
N PHE A 225 -0.41 -4.11 14.96
CA PHE A 225 -0.33 -5.08 13.87
C PHE A 225 -1.68 -5.76 13.73
N PHE A 226 -2.11 -6.06 12.50
CA PHE A 226 -3.27 -6.94 12.31
C PHE A 226 -2.98 -8.36 12.82
N ALA A 227 -4.03 -9.13 13.12
CA ALA A 227 -3.83 -10.51 13.53
C ALA A 227 -3.23 -11.29 12.36
N LEU A 228 -2.45 -12.32 12.69
CA LEU A 228 -1.99 -13.25 11.67
C LEU A 228 -3.09 -14.26 11.39
N MET A 229 -3.25 -14.62 10.11
CA MET A 229 -4.18 -15.66 9.70
C MET A 229 -3.76 -17.02 10.31
N PRO A 230 -4.69 -17.98 10.50
CA PRO A 230 -4.37 -19.27 11.10
C PRO A 230 -3.22 -20.01 10.41
N GLU A 231 -3.16 -19.96 9.07
CA GLU A 231 -2.08 -20.57 8.30
C GLU A 231 -0.72 -19.86 8.50
N GLN A 232 -0.72 -18.55 8.77
CA GLN A 232 0.49 -17.78 9.06
C GLN A 232 1.02 -18.10 10.46
N LEU A 233 0.13 -18.24 11.46
CA LEU A 233 0.49 -18.70 12.80
C LEU A 233 1.06 -20.13 12.75
N ALA A 234 0.39 -21.03 12.03
CA ALA A 234 0.85 -22.40 11.81
C ALA A 234 2.21 -22.45 11.09
N ALA A 235 2.43 -21.61 10.06
CA ALA A 235 3.70 -21.52 9.34
C ALA A 235 4.86 -21.04 10.25
N GLN A 236 4.55 -20.28 11.29
CA GLN A 236 5.51 -19.87 12.33
C GLN A 236 5.66 -20.90 13.47
N GLY A 237 5.01 -22.06 13.38
CA GLY A 237 5.04 -23.09 14.42
C GLY A 237 4.28 -22.71 15.69
N ILE A 238 3.34 -21.76 15.59
CA ILE A 238 2.49 -21.33 16.69
C ILE A 238 1.19 -22.14 16.62
N ALA A 239 1.11 -23.19 17.43
CA ALA A 239 -0.14 -23.92 17.65
C ALA A 239 -0.95 -23.25 18.77
N LEU A 240 -2.24 -23.02 18.50
CA LEU A 240 -3.20 -22.44 19.45
C LEU A 240 -3.84 -23.50 20.35
N ALA A 241 -4.14 -23.11 21.59
CA ALA A 241 -4.99 -23.89 22.48
C ALA A 241 -6.48 -23.79 22.07
N ALA A 242 -7.32 -24.71 22.55
CA ALA A 242 -8.74 -24.74 22.17
C ALA A 242 -9.49 -23.44 22.52
N ASP A 243 -9.16 -22.80 23.63
CA ASP A 243 -9.72 -21.50 24.04
C ASP A 243 -9.15 -20.32 23.22
N GLU A 244 -8.03 -20.51 22.55
CA GLU A 244 -7.40 -19.50 21.68
C GLU A 244 -7.97 -19.53 20.26
N ILE A 245 -8.52 -20.67 19.83
CA ILE A 245 -9.22 -20.79 18.53
C ILE A 245 -10.46 -19.88 18.50
N GLU A 246 -11.23 -19.80 19.59
CA GLU A 246 -12.39 -18.89 19.66
C GLU A 246 -11.98 -17.41 19.56
N LEU A 247 -10.82 -17.06 20.11
CA LEU A 247 -10.27 -15.70 20.04
C LEU A 247 -9.73 -15.38 18.63
N GLU A 248 -9.12 -16.37 17.98
CA GLU A 248 -8.69 -16.30 16.58
C GLU A 248 -9.89 -16.14 15.65
N ASP A 249 -10.93 -16.97 15.81
CA ASP A 249 -12.17 -16.89 15.02
C ASP A 249 -12.81 -15.51 15.11
N ARG A 250 -12.86 -14.93 16.32
CA ARG A 250 -13.35 -13.55 16.52
C ARG A 250 -12.49 -12.51 15.81
N ALA A 251 -11.16 -12.67 15.83
CA ALA A 251 -10.26 -11.79 15.12
C ALA A 251 -10.47 -11.88 13.61
N MET A 252 -10.69 -13.08 13.08
CA MET A 252 -10.98 -13.31 11.66
C MET A 252 -12.34 -12.75 11.26
N ASP A 253 -13.37 -12.88 12.10
CA ASP A 253 -14.66 -12.23 11.89
C ASP A 253 -14.49 -10.70 11.76
N PHE A 254 -13.76 -10.09 12.70
CA PHE A 254 -13.49 -8.65 12.64
C PHE A 254 -12.73 -8.22 11.38
N GLU A 255 -11.68 -8.94 10.99
CA GLU A 255 -10.93 -8.62 9.76
C GLU A 255 -11.80 -8.74 8.50
N ASN A 256 -12.67 -9.75 8.45
CA ASN A 256 -13.52 -10.03 7.28
C ASN A 256 -14.73 -9.09 7.15
N SER A 257 -15.38 -8.70 8.25
CA SER A 257 -16.64 -7.92 8.21
C SER A 257 -16.58 -6.59 8.96
N GLY A 258 -15.64 -6.39 9.88
CA GLY A 258 -15.58 -5.26 10.81
C GLY A 258 -14.75 -4.06 10.35
N THR A 259 -14.05 -4.15 9.20
CA THR A 259 -13.06 -3.14 8.76
C THR A 259 -13.60 -2.07 7.81
N GLY A 260 -14.90 -2.05 7.51
CA GLY A 260 -15.48 -1.06 6.57
C GLY A 260 -15.23 0.40 6.97
N TYR A 261 -15.31 0.73 8.27
CA TYR A 261 -15.00 2.07 8.77
C TYR A 261 -13.51 2.43 8.56
N TYR A 262 -12.61 1.46 8.64
CA TYR A 262 -11.16 1.64 8.50
C TYR A 262 -10.85 2.10 7.08
N ILE A 263 -11.44 1.43 6.08
CA ILE A 263 -11.26 1.78 4.66
C ILE A 263 -11.79 3.18 4.37
N GLU A 264 -13.02 3.50 4.83
CA GLU A 264 -13.61 4.83 4.64
C GLU A 264 -12.75 5.93 5.27
N GLN A 265 -12.30 5.73 6.51
CA GLN A 265 -11.45 6.70 7.23
C GLN A 265 -10.02 6.78 6.70
N THR A 266 -9.52 5.75 6.01
CA THR A 266 -8.18 5.78 5.40
C THR A 266 -8.21 6.49 4.04
N THR A 267 -9.27 6.29 3.26
CA THR A 267 -9.31 6.69 1.84
C THR A 267 -10.11 7.95 1.56
N THR A 268 -11.21 8.17 2.28
CA THR A 268 -12.19 9.24 2.02
C THR A 268 -12.62 9.96 3.30
N VAL A 269 -11.70 10.10 4.27
CA VAL A 269 -11.96 10.68 5.61
C VAL A 269 -12.67 12.03 5.59
N ASN A 270 -12.34 12.90 4.64
CA ASN A 270 -12.99 14.20 4.51
C ASN A 270 -14.49 14.07 4.23
N THR A 271 -14.89 13.10 3.42
CA THR A 271 -16.29 12.89 3.05
C THR A 271 -17.11 12.52 4.27
N VAL A 272 -16.72 11.47 4.99
CA VAL A 272 -17.42 11.02 6.20
C VAL A 272 -17.31 12.05 7.33
N GLY A 273 -16.16 12.71 7.47
CA GLY A 273 -15.93 13.77 8.45
C GLY A 273 -16.88 14.95 8.25
N LEU A 274 -16.99 15.48 7.02
CA LEU A 274 -17.90 16.57 6.67
C LEU A 274 -19.37 16.15 6.79
N ALA A 275 -19.71 14.91 6.43
CA ALA A 275 -21.08 14.38 6.54
C ALA A 275 -21.54 14.28 8.01
N LEU A 276 -20.62 14.00 8.94
CA LEU A 276 -20.93 13.80 10.35
C LEU A 276 -20.60 15.01 11.24
N TYR A 277 -19.93 16.04 10.73
CA TYR A 277 -19.36 17.15 11.51
C TYR A 277 -20.35 17.83 12.47
N ASP A 278 -21.53 18.21 11.97
CA ASP A 278 -22.62 18.81 12.78
C ASP A 278 -23.85 17.90 12.85
N ASN A 279 -23.64 16.58 12.96
CA ASN A 279 -24.71 15.59 13.02
C ASN A 279 -24.54 14.64 14.23
N PRO A 280 -25.11 14.98 15.41
CA PRO A 280 -24.89 14.21 16.64
C PRO A 280 -25.48 12.80 16.58
N VAL A 281 -26.64 12.61 15.94
CA VAL A 281 -27.24 11.27 15.80
C VAL A 281 -26.51 10.43 14.76
N GLY A 282 -25.96 11.06 13.72
CA GLY A 282 -25.06 10.40 12.77
C GLY A 282 -23.76 9.94 13.44
N GLN A 283 -23.13 10.81 14.26
CA GLN A 283 -21.97 10.42 15.06
C GLN A 283 -22.32 9.32 16.07
N LEU A 284 -23.49 9.36 16.70
CA LEU A 284 -23.98 8.29 17.57
C LEU A 284 -24.10 6.97 16.81
N ALA A 285 -24.72 6.97 15.64
CA ALA A 285 -24.83 5.76 14.81
C ALA A 285 -23.45 5.22 14.44
N TRP A 286 -22.49 6.09 14.08
CA TRP A 286 -21.15 5.68 13.67
C TRP A 286 -20.28 5.16 14.81
N LEU A 287 -20.31 5.82 15.98
CA LEU A 287 -19.43 5.50 17.11
C LEU A 287 -20.05 4.47 18.06
N ALA A 288 -21.35 4.57 18.37
CA ALA A 288 -22.00 3.64 19.31
C ALA A 288 -22.02 2.21 18.78
N GLU A 289 -22.09 2.03 17.47
CA GLU A 289 -21.96 0.71 16.83
C GLU A 289 -20.70 -0.02 17.33
N LYS A 290 -19.56 0.68 17.32
CA LYS A 290 -18.25 0.15 17.69
C LYS A 290 -18.22 -0.13 19.19
N PHE A 291 -18.69 0.79 20.01
CA PHE A 291 -18.79 0.57 21.45
C PHE A 291 -19.68 -0.62 21.80
N VAL A 292 -20.77 -0.85 21.06
CA VAL A 292 -21.67 -1.98 21.30
C VAL A 292 -21.06 -3.31 20.85
N ILE A 293 -20.42 -3.36 19.67
CA ILE A 293 -19.95 -4.60 19.05
C ILE A 293 -18.57 -5.02 19.58
N TRP A 294 -17.68 -4.05 19.86
CA TRP A 294 -16.30 -4.32 20.25
C TRP A 294 -16.11 -4.46 21.77
N SER A 295 -17.15 -4.15 22.55
CA SER A 295 -17.13 -4.36 24.01
C SER A 295 -17.59 -5.77 24.40
N ASP A 296 -17.40 -6.12 25.67
CA ASP A 296 -17.95 -7.36 26.24
C ASP A 296 -19.49 -7.40 26.05
N PRO A 297 -20.08 -8.52 25.57
CA PRO A 297 -21.54 -8.62 25.39
C PRO A 297 -22.34 -8.44 26.68
N ARG A 298 -21.69 -8.57 27.85
CA ARG A 298 -22.24 -8.30 29.18
C ARG A 298 -22.08 -6.84 29.61
N ARG A 299 -21.85 -5.92 28.67
CA ARG A 299 -21.73 -4.47 28.91
C ARG A 299 -22.82 -3.95 29.85
N GLY A 300 -22.45 -3.03 30.72
CA GLY A 300 -23.33 -2.48 31.76
C GLY A 300 -23.60 -3.42 32.93
N THR A 301 -23.05 -4.63 32.92
CA THR A 301 -22.99 -5.51 34.09
C THR A 301 -21.54 -5.66 34.56
N GLY A 302 -21.34 -5.59 35.88
CA GLY A 302 -20.00 -5.70 36.47
C GLY A 302 -19.30 -6.98 36.02
N PRO A 303 -18.03 -6.93 35.58
CA PRO A 303 -17.07 -5.83 35.78
C PRO A 303 -17.06 -4.71 34.73
N SER A 304 -17.93 -4.73 33.71
CA SER A 304 -17.96 -3.71 32.66
C SER A 304 -18.72 -2.46 33.09
N PHE A 305 -18.08 -1.31 32.90
CA PHE A 305 -18.67 0.02 33.07
C PHE A 305 -19.24 0.58 31.76
N MET A 306 -19.18 -0.18 30.66
CA MET A 306 -19.66 0.24 29.35
C MET A 306 -21.20 0.23 29.33
N THR A 307 -21.81 1.30 29.86
CA THR A 307 -23.25 1.54 29.87
C THR A 307 -23.66 2.41 28.69
N ASP A 308 -24.95 2.49 28.39
CA ASP A 308 -25.48 3.41 27.38
C ASP A 308 -25.12 4.87 27.71
N ASN A 309 -25.15 5.26 28.98
CA ASN A 309 -24.64 6.56 29.44
C ASN A 309 -23.15 6.78 29.11
N GLU A 310 -22.30 5.76 29.26
CA GLU A 310 -20.88 5.85 28.95
C GLU A 310 -20.65 6.01 27.43
N ILE A 311 -21.41 5.30 26.60
CA ILE A 311 -21.39 5.47 25.14
C ILE A 311 -21.79 6.91 24.78
N LEU A 312 -22.92 7.39 25.32
CA LEU A 312 -23.40 8.76 25.09
C LEU A 312 -22.40 9.81 25.58
N ARG A 313 -21.68 9.55 26.67
CA ARG A 313 -20.61 10.41 27.19
C ARG A 313 -19.45 10.54 26.21
N HIS A 314 -18.97 9.42 25.66
CA HIS A 314 -17.92 9.41 24.63
C HIS A 314 -18.37 10.11 23.34
N VAL A 315 -19.56 9.80 22.83
CA VAL A 315 -20.10 10.42 21.61
C VAL A 315 -20.32 11.93 21.79
N SER A 316 -20.87 12.34 22.93
CA SER A 316 -21.07 13.76 23.25
C SER A 316 -19.74 14.51 23.28
N LEU A 317 -18.67 13.91 23.80
CA LEU A 317 -17.35 14.54 23.78
C LEU A 317 -16.88 14.83 22.35
N TYR A 318 -16.98 13.86 21.43
CA TYR A 318 -16.60 14.06 20.02
C TYR A 318 -17.38 15.20 19.36
N TYR A 319 -18.71 15.17 19.51
CA TYR A 319 -19.57 16.19 18.91
C TYR A 319 -19.28 17.59 19.48
N LEU A 320 -19.21 17.71 20.80
CA LEU A 320 -19.04 18.98 21.49
C LEU A 320 -17.63 19.56 21.36
N THR A 321 -16.62 18.73 21.13
CA THR A 321 -15.27 19.18 20.80
C THR A 321 -15.05 19.42 19.31
N GLN A 322 -15.96 18.98 18.43
CA GLN A 322 -15.77 19.03 16.97
C GLN A 322 -14.50 18.27 16.54
N THR A 323 -14.30 17.06 17.09
CA THR A 323 -13.09 16.27 16.82
C THR A 323 -13.32 14.95 16.12
N PHE A 324 -14.56 14.64 15.69
CA PHE A 324 -14.81 13.41 14.95
C PHE A 324 -13.94 13.29 13.70
N ASP A 325 -13.91 14.35 12.89
CA ASP A 325 -13.15 14.45 11.66
C ASP A 325 -11.64 14.41 11.91
N SER A 326 -11.14 15.30 12.78
CA SER A 326 -9.70 15.42 13.08
C SER A 326 -9.13 14.20 13.79
N ALA A 327 -9.92 13.48 14.59
CA ALA A 327 -9.52 12.20 15.17
C ALA A 327 -9.48 11.09 14.11
N ALA A 328 -10.44 11.05 13.18
CA ALA A 328 -10.46 10.06 12.09
C ALA A 328 -9.30 10.27 11.09
N PHE A 329 -8.76 11.48 11.00
CA PHE A 329 -7.60 11.78 10.14
C PHE A 329 -6.33 10.99 10.48
N VAL A 330 -6.22 10.40 11.68
CA VAL A 330 -5.09 9.53 12.01
C VAL A 330 -4.97 8.36 11.02
N TYR A 331 -6.10 7.82 10.54
CA TYR A 331 -6.17 6.72 9.57
C TYR A 331 -5.63 7.16 8.20
N ALA A 332 -6.12 8.28 7.66
CA ALA A 332 -5.69 8.80 6.36
C ALA A 332 -4.21 9.23 6.35
N GLN A 333 -3.69 9.72 7.47
CA GLN A 333 -2.28 10.08 7.60
C GLN A 333 -1.36 8.88 7.84
N ASN A 334 -1.91 7.76 8.34
CA ASN A 334 -1.16 6.55 8.69
C ASN A 334 -1.86 5.31 8.11
N PRO A 335 -1.94 5.17 6.76
CA PRO A 335 -2.65 4.06 6.13
C PRO A 335 -2.09 2.68 6.52
N ASP A 336 -0.78 2.63 6.81
CA ASP A 336 -0.06 1.43 7.28
C ASP A 336 0.10 1.39 8.82
N GLY A 337 -0.70 2.17 9.55
CA GLY A 337 -0.63 2.30 11.01
C GLY A 337 -0.85 0.99 11.78
N PHE A 338 -1.57 0.05 11.18
CA PHE A 338 -1.63 -1.36 11.59
C PHE A 338 -1.14 -2.24 10.45
N SER A 339 0.07 -2.77 10.58
CA SER A 339 0.69 -3.58 9.52
C SER A 339 0.49 -5.07 9.75
N HIS A 340 0.34 -5.86 8.68
CA HIS A 340 0.46 -7.33 8.77
C HIS A 340 1.93 -7.79 8.92
N THR A 341 2.90 -6.88 8.76
CA THR A 341 4.32 -7.18 8.98
C THR A 341 4.72 -6.85 10.41
N TYR A 342 4.87 -7.89 11.22
CA TYR A 342 5.31 -7.76 12.60
C TYR A 342 6.75 -7.25 12.68
N ARG A 343 7.01 -6.33 13.60
CA ARG A 343 8.35 -5.81 13.88
C ARG A 343 8.76 -6.12 15.30
N THR A 344 10.00 -6.56 15.48
CA THR A 344 10.63 -6.67 16.80
C THR A 344 11.17 -5.31 17.23
N ALA A 345 10.75 -4.84 18.40
CA ALA A 345 11.29 -3.64 19.01
C ALA A 345 12.79 -3.80 19.34
N ARG A 346 13.55 -2.72 19.14
CA ARG A 346 14.98 -2.62 19.49
C ARG A 346 15.19 -2.63 21.00
N SER A 347 14.21 -2.15 21.75
CA SER A 347 14.23 -2.14 23.21
C SER A 347 14.22 -3.55 23.81
N LYS A 348 14.93 -3.68 24.93
CA LYS A 348 14.94 -4.90 25.76
C LYS A 348 14.26 -4.68 27.10
N GLN A 349 13.60 -3.54 27.27
CA GLN A 349 12.85 -3.24 28.49
C GLN A 349 11.66 -4.20 28.61
N PRO A 350 11.19 -4.52 29.82
CA PRO A 350 10.05 -5.40 30.05
C PRO A 350 8.80 -5.01 29.25
N LEU A 351 8.23 -5.98 28.53
CA LEU A 351 6.94 -5.91 27.83
C LEU A 351 5.92 -6.80 28.55
N LEU A 352 4.79 -6.23 28.90
CA LEU A 352 3.64 -6.93 29.48
C LEU A 352 2.48 -6.87 28.48
N PHE A 353 1.70 -7.94 28.39
CA PHE A 353 0.56 -8.00 27.48
C PHE A 353 -0.67 -8.61 28.15
N THR A 354 -1.82 -7.99 27.97
CA THR A 354 -3.11 -8.50 28.48
C THR A 354 -4.09 -8.63 27.34
N ASN A 355 -4.53 -9.85 27.06
CA ASN A 355 -5.54 -10.15 26.05
C ASN A 355 -6.92 -10.24 26.72
N PHE A 356 -7.89 -9.48 26.22
CA PHE A 356 -9.28 -9.49 26.70
C PHE A 356 -10.16 -10.34 25.78
N GLN A 357 -11.05 -11.16 26.35
CA GLN A 357 -11.85 -12.16 25.64
C GLN A 357 -12.59 -11.61 24.42
N TYR A 358 -13.15 -10.40 24.52
CA TYR A 358 -13.97 -9.81 23.47
C TYR A 358 -13.26 -8.71 22.68
N ASN A 359 -11.92 -8.61 22.78
CA ASN A 359 -11.16 -7.71 21.93
C ASN A 359 -11.36 -8.11 20.45
N ILE A 360 -11.21 -7.15 19.55
CA ILE A 360 -11.45 -7.32 18.11
C ILE A 360 -10.31 -8.07 17.41
N LEU A 361 -9.11 -8.10 18.01
CA LEU A 361 -7.98 -8.88 17.52
C LEU A 361 -7.39 -9.74 18.64
N PHE A 362 -6.74 -10.83 18.25
CA PHE A 362 -6.11 -11.77 19.15
C PHE A 362 -4.63 -11.97 18.81
N TYR A 363 -3.77 -11.98 19.84
CA TYR A 363 -2.34 -12.17 19.70
C TYR A 363 -1.85 -13.26 20.66
N PRO A 364 -1.48 -14.46 20.15
CA PRO A 364 -0.95 -15.53 20.98
C PRO A 364 0.34 -15.12 21.71
N ALA A 365 0.57 -15.63 22.92
CA ALA A 365 1.76 -15.27 23.72
C ALA A 365 3.08 -15.45 22.96
N LYS A 366 3.19 -16.53 22.16
CA LYS A 366 4.37 -16.80 21.32
C LYS A 366 4.59 -15.72 20.27
N LEU A 367 3.52 -15.19 19.66
CA LEU A 367 3.60 -14.11 18.69
C LEU A 367 4.01 -12.80 19.37
N VAL A 368 3.39 -12.45 20.50
CA VAL A 368 3.75 -11.24 21.27
C VAL A 368 5.23 -11.29 21.71
N ALA A 369 5.76 -12.46 22.04
CA ALA A 369 7.17 -12.63 22.39
C ALA A 369 8.15 -12.31 21.25
N THR A 370 7.69 -12.30 20.00
CA THR A 370 8.51 -11.86 18.85
C THR A 370 8.59 -10.33 18.72
N VAL A 371 7.64 -9.61 19.32
CA VAL A 371 7.50 -8.15 19.23
C VAL A 371 8.44 -7.44 20.21
N GLY A 372 8.73 -8.04 21.37
CA GLY A 372 9.61 -7.45 22.37
C GLY A 372 9.96 -8.40 23.51
N ASN A 373 10.58 -7.88 24.58
CA ASN A 373 10.95 -8.69 25.74
C ASN A 373 9.72 -8.99 26.63
N LEU A 374 8.90 -9.96 26.20
CA LEU A 374 7.68 -10.38 26.89
C LEU A 374 8.00 -11.03 28.23
N VAL A 375 7.67 -10.36 29.33
CA VAL A 375 7.88 -10.85 30.71
C VAL A 375 6.57 -11.27 31.40
N TYR A 376 5.43 -10.89 30.82
CA TYR A 376 4.11 -11.23 31.34
C TYR A 376 3.08 -11.26 30.21
N TYR A 377 2.27 -12.31 30.19
CA TYR A 377 1.15 -12.46 29.28
C TYR A 377 -0.06 -12.99 30.06
N ASN A 378 -1.21 -12.36 29.90
CA ASN A 378 -2.46 -12.80 30.54
C ASN A 378 -3.62 -12.85 29.54
N LYS A 379 -4.54 -13.78 29.75
CA LYS A 379 -5.83 -13.87 29.04
C LYS A 379 -6.95 -13.66 30.05
N VAL A 380 -7.77 -12.65 29.85
CA VAL A 380 -8.85 -12.24 30.76
C VAL A 380 -10.20 -12.58 30.13
N GLN A 381 -11.04 -13.30 30.88
CA GLN A 381 -12.35 -13.82 30.44
C GLN A 381 -13.46 -12.75 30.34
N PHE A 382 -13.17 -11.50 30.73
CA PHE A 382 -14.12 -10.39 30.77
C PHE A 382 -13.47 -9.13 30.21
N GLY A 383 -14.21 -8.40 29.37
CA GLY A 383 -13.78 -7.17 28.72
C GLY A 383 -13.51 -7.36 27.22
N GLY A 384 -13.64 -6.25 26.47
CA GLY A 384 -13.39 -6.19 25.04
C GLY A 384 -12.31 -5.19 24.64
N HIS A 385 -12.54 -4.50 23.54
CA HIS A 385 -11.58 -3.58 22.90
C HIS A 385 -11.30 -2.30 23.68
N PHE A 386 -12.19 -1.90 24.60
CA PHE A 386 -12.06 -0.70 25.44
C PHE A 386 -11.75 -1.06 26.90
N PRO A 387 -10.63 -1.75 27.19
CA PRO A 387 -10.42 -2.41 28.48
C PRO A 387 -10.38 -1.44 29.67
N GLY A 388 -10.07 -0.16 29.44
CA GLY A 388 -10.13 0.89 30.45
C GLY A 388 -11.55 1.16 30.98
N VAL A 389 -12.59 0.78 30.24
CA VAL A 389 -14.01 0.91 30.63
C VAL A 389 -14.64 -0.47 30.85
N ASP A 390 -14.29 -1.43 30.01
CA ASP A 390 -14.91 -2.75 29.98
C ASP A 390 -14.46 -3.69 31.11
N ASN A 391 -13.21 -3.56 31.56
CA ASN A 391 -12.74 -4.30 32.73
C ASN A 391 -11.55 -3.56 33.37
N PRO A 392 -11.78 -2.35 33.91
CA PRO A 392 -10.71 -1.53 34.46
C PRO A 392 -9.99 -2.19 35.63
N ALA A 393 -10.68 -3.05 36.39
CA ALA A 393 -10.09 -3.77 37.51
C ALA A 393 -9.02 -4.77 37.06
N ALA A 394 -9.30 -5.58 36.04
CA ALA A 394 -8.32 -6.51 35.49
C ALA A 394 -7.16 -5.76 34.82
N LEU A 395 -7.46 -4.74 34.02
CA LEU A 395 -6.43 -3.93 33.37
C LEU A 395 -5.51 -3.25 34.40
N ALA A 396 -6.07 -2.62 35.44
CA ALA A 396 -5.28 -1.99 36.49
C ALA A 396 -4.42 -3.00 37.26
N SER A 397 -4.95 -4.22 37.50
CA SER A 397 -4.19 -5.30 38.14
C SER A 397 -2.96 -5.70 37.33
N ASP A 398 -3.10 -5.87 36.02
CA ASP A 398 -1.99 -6.29 35.15
C ASP A 398 -0.99 -5.15 34.90
N ILE A 399 -1.46 -3.90 34.74
CA ILE A 399 -0.58 -2.72 34.67
C ILE A 399 0.31 -2.61 35.92
N ARG A 400 -0.22 -2.92 37.11
CA ARG A 400 0.57 -2.87 38.36
C ARG A 400 1.78 -3.80 38.36
N LEU A 401 1.76 -4.87 37.57
CA LEU A 401 2.90 -5.78 37.46
C LEU A 401 4.15 -5.11 36.87
N ILE A 402 3.99 -3.95 36.20
CA ILE A 402 5.11 -3.08 35.84
C ILE A 402 6.04 -2.84 37.03
N GLY A 403 5.51 -2.65 38.25
CA GLY A 403 6.32 -2.41 39.45
C GLY A 403 7.34 -3.52 39.74
N LYS A 404 7.06 -4.76 39.36
CA LYS A 404 8.00 -5.89 39.54
C LYS A 404 9.22 -5.80 38.63
N TYR A 405 9.06 -5.14 37.48
CA TYR A 405 10.05 -5.12 36.41
C TYR A 405 10.67 -3.74 36.18
N PHE A 406 10.05 -2.69 36.72
CA PHE A 406 10.51 -1.32 36.59
C PHE A 406 11.77 -1.10 37.41
N LYS A 407 12.91 -1.06 36.73
CA LYS A 407 14.19 -0.66 37.34
C LYS A 407 14.43 0.83 37.08
N PRO A 408 14.30 1.71 38.10
CA PRO A 408 14.74 3.10 37.94
C PRO A 408 16.24 3.11 37.60
N LEU A 409 16.70 4.20 36.97
CA LEU A 409 18.12 4.39 36.62
C LEU A 409 19.03 3.92 37.76
N ASP A 410 19.96 3.01 37.46
CA ASP A 410 21.03 2.63 38.39
C ASP A 410 21.76 3.91 38.79
N ILE A 411 21.48 4.41 40.00
CA ILE A 411 22.45 5.25 40.69
C ILE A 411 23.58 4.28 40.99
N LEU A 412 24.58 4.20 40.10
CA LEU A 412 25.87 3.65 40.47
C LEU A 412 26.23 4.30 41.81
N PRO A 413 26.32 3.53 42.91
CA PRO A 413 26.77 4.11 44.15
C PRO A 413 28.17 4.66 43.87
N LEU A 414 28.42 5.88 44.34
CA LEU A 414 29.70 6.57 44.31
C LEU A 414 30.85 5.81 45.01
N CYS A 415 30.66 4.54 45.36
CA CYS A 415 31.58 3.67 46.06
C CYS A 415 32.63 3.01 45.14
N TYR A 416 32.50 3.08 43.81
CA TYR A 416 33.53 2.54 42.89
C TYR A 416 34.70 3.49 42.60
N LEU A 417 34.76 4.67 43.25
CA LEU A 417 35.85 5.65 43.12
C LEU A 417 36.81 5.68 44.32
N LEU A 418 36.63 4.81 45.31
CA LEU A 418 37.59 4.62 46.41
C LEU A 418 37.90 3.13 46.52
N GLY A 419 38.97 2.72 45.83
CA GLY A 419 39.49 1.37 45.87
C GLY A 419 39.81 0.94 47.30
N LEU A 420 39.00 0.03 47.83
CA LEU A 420 39.35 -0.84 48.93
C LEU A 420 38.79 -2.22 48.60
N GLY A 421 39.70 -3.09 48.14
CA GLY A 421 39.41 -4.49 47.89
C GLY A 421 39.27 -5.25 49.20
N LEU A 422 38.28 -6.13 49.25
CA LEU A 422 38.33 -7.33 50.08
C LEU A 422 37.82 -8.50 49.26
N TYR A 423 38.74 -9.45 49.08
CA TYR A 423 38.54 -10.81 48.59
C TYR A 423 37.54 -11.57 49.48
N ASP A 424 36.74 -12.46 48.89
CA ASP A 424 36.77 -13.87 49.30
C ASP A 424 36.32 -14.83 48.17
N GLN A 425 36.96 -15.99 48.15
CA GLN A 425 36.89 -17.07 47.16
C GLN A 425 35.77 -18.08 47.50
N GLN A 426 35.19 -18.74 46.48
CA GLN A 426 35.14 -20.22 46.41
C GLN A 426 34.58 -20.76 45.07
N THR A 427 35.48 -21.45 44.33
CA THR A 427 35.36 -22.75 43.60
C THR A 427 34.14 -22.99 42.67
N ILE A 428 34.25 -22.92 41.33
CA ILE A 428 34.81 -23.86 40.32
C ILE A 428 34.13 -25.24 40.23
N HIS A 429 33.45 -25.50 39.10
CA HIS A 429 33.69 -26.70 38.27
C HIS A 429 33.30 -26.46 36.81
N GLU A 430 34.27 -26.70 35.92
CA GLU A 430 34.20 -26.61 34.45
C GLU A 430 33.59 -27.87 33.82
N SER A 431 33.00 -27.72 32.63
CA SER A 431 33.30 -28.61 31.50
C SER A 431 33.11 -27.89 30.16
N SER A 432 34.20 -27.83 29.40
CA SER A 432 34.42 -27.24 28.08
C SER A 432 33.74 -27.96 26.91
N LEU A 433 33.51 -27.26 25.79
CA LEU A 433 34.12 -27.60 24.48
C LEU A 433 33.88 -26.51 23.40
N THR A 434 34.93 -25.71 23.20
CA THR A 434 35.50 -25.20 21.92
C THR A 434 34.64 -24.50 20.87
N SER A 435 34.81 -23.17 20.76
CA SER A 435 34.75 -22.42 19.50
C SER A 435 36.14 -21.84 19.20
N LYS A 436 36.59 -22.01 17.95
CA LYS A 436 37.78 -21.33 17.41
C LYS A 436 37.35 -20.07 16.68
N SER A 437 38.05 -19.00 17.03
CA SER A 437 37.98 -17.62 16.55
C SER A 437 38.40 -17.46 15.08
N PHE A 438 37.88 -16.43 14.42
CA PHE A 438 38.67 -15.59 13.51
C PHE A 438 38.15 -14.14 13.54
N ASN A 439 39.11 -13.23 13.79
CA ASN A 439 38.97 -11.78 13.82
C ASN A 439 38.67 -11.20 12.42
N MET A 440 37.91 -10.11 12.36
CA MET A 440 38.14 -9.09 11.33
C MET A 440 38.01 -7.67 11.91
N SER A 441 39.06 -6.91 11.67
CA SER A 441 39.36 -5.57 12.14
C SER A 441 38.46 -4.50 11.51
N ILE A 442 38.09 -3.53 12.33
CA ILE A 442 37.35 -2.31 11.99
C ILE A 442 38.33 -1.31 11.36
N GLY A 443 38.04 -0.87 10.13
CA GLY A 443 38.70 0.27 9.47
C GLY A 443 37.69 1.38 9.23
N ALA A 444 37.86 2.51 9.90
CA ALA A 444 37.10 3.73 9.70
C ALA A 444 37.53 4.45 8.41
N ALA A 445 36.59 5.00 7.64
CA ALA A 445 36.89 5.99 6.61
C ALA A 445 35.78 7.04 6.50
N THR A 446 36.24 8.28 6.43
CA THR A 446 35.55 9.56 6.51
C THR A 446 35.05 10.08 5.16
N ASN A 447 34.00 10.91 5.21
CA ASN A 447 33.42 11.67 4.08
C ASN A 447 34.43 12.55 3.33
N GLY A 448 34.30 12.60 2.00
CA GLY A 448 34.94 13.61 1.15
C GLY A 448 34.40 13.55 -0.29
N ALA A 449 33.76 14.63 -0.73
CA ALA A 449 33.30 14.83 -2.10
C ALA A 449 34.44 15.29 -3.03
N THR A 450 34.44 14.86 -4.30
CA THR A 450 34.69 15.63 -5.54
C THR A 450 35.11 14.73 -6.71
N GLY A 451 34.63 15.04 -7.92
CA GLY A 451 35.39 14.82 -9.17
C GLY A 451 34.97 13.65 -10.07
N LEU A 452 34.19 13.95 -11.11
CA LEU A 452 34.08 13.17 -12.34
C LEU A 452 35.44 13.07 -13.05
N THR A 453 35.90 11.86 -13.37
CA THR A 453 36.66 11.54 -14.60
C THR A 453 36.50 10.05 -14.93
N VAL A 454 36.18 9.76 -16.19
CA VAL A 454 36.15 8.42 -16.79
C VAL A 454 37.50 8.17 -17.48
N PRO A 455 38.04 6.94 -17.40
CA PRO A 455 38.56 6.33 -18.62
C PRO A 455 38.06 4.89 -18.86
N SER A 456 38.13 4.52 -20.14
CA SER A 456 37.50 3.39 -20.81
C SER A 456 38.28 2.06 -20.76
N HIS A 457 37.51 1.00 -21.09
CA HIS A 457 37.87 -0.31 -21.67
C HIS A 457 38.08 -1.57 -20.80
N ASN A 458 37.08 -2.45 -20.93
CA ASN A 458 37.10 -3.90 -21.20
C ASN A 458 38.07 -4.81 -20.41
N ALA A 459 37.53 -5.72 -19.59
CA ALA A 459 37.11 -7.06 -20.02
C ALA A 459 36.82 -7.99 -18.81
N HIS A 460 35.75 -8.78 -18.92
CA HIS A 460 35.45 -10.00 -18.17
C HIS A 460 35.50 -9.96 -16.64
N ALA A 461 34.38 -9.58 -16.03
CA ALA A 461 34.03 -10.03 -14.68
C ALA A 461 32.58 -10.51 -14.67
N THR A 462 32.39 -11.78 -14.33
CA THR A 462 31.12 -12.39 -13.94
C THR A 462 30.36 -11.47 -13.00
N ALA A 463 29.18 -11.02 -13.42
CA ALA A 463 28.31 -10.18 -12.61
C ALA A 463 27.80 -10.96 -11.39
N ILE A 464 28.52 -10.84 -10.27
CA ILE A 464 27.95 -11.10 -8.96
C ILE A 464 26.97 -9.94 -8.73
N ALA A 465 25.68 -10.24 -8.70
CA ALA A 465 24.65 -9.28 -8.37
C ALA A 465 24.98 -8.66 -7.01
N THR A 466 25.41 -7.40 -7.03
CA THR A 466 25.63 -6.61 -5.82
C THR A 466 24.26 -6.31 -5.23
N THR A 467 23.79 -7.15 -4.31
CA THR A 467 22.58 -6.90 -3.53
C THR A 467 22.77 -5.61 -2.75
N SER A 468 21.91 -4.62 -2.98
CA SER A 468 21.91 -3.41 -2.18
C SER A 468 21.51 -3.76 -0.75
N PRO A 469 22.17 -3.24 0.30
CA PRO A 469 21.73 -3.43 1.68
C PRO A 469 20.35 -2.79 1.97
N TYR A 470 19.79 -2.05 1.01
CA TYR A 470 18.46 -1.44 1.06
C TYR A 470 17.41 -2.14 0.18
N GLN A 471 17.74 -3.28 -0.43
CA GLN A 471 16.81 -4.00 -1.30
C GLN A 471 15.75 -4.73 -0.47
N HIS A 472 14.46 -4.55 -0.82
CA HIS A 472 13.35 -5.17 -0.10
C HIS A 472 13.18 -6.64 -0.50
N ILE A 473 12.62 -7.47 0.39
CA ILE A 473 12.38 -8.90 0.12
C ILE A 473 11.45 -9.10 -1.09
N ALA A 474 10.48 -8.19 -1.29
CA ALA A 474 9.56 -8.23 -2.44
C ALA A 474 10.30 -8.14 -3.79
N ASP A 475 11.44 -7.43 -3.83
CA ASP A 475 12.24 -7.25 -5.04
C ASP A 475 12.85 -8.57 -5.56
N PHE A 476 12.96 -9.61 -4.71
CA PHE A 476 13.48 -10.92 -5.11
C PHE A 476 12.46 -11.76 -5.88
N ILE A 477 11.17 -11.51 -5.65
CA ILE A 477 10.06 -12.24 -6.29
C ILE A 477 9.71 -11.59 -7.64
N SER A 478 9.93 -10.28 -7.76
CA SER A 478 9.69 -9.54 -8.98
C SER A 478 10.39 -10.15 -10.20
N ASN A 479 9.64 -10.25 -11.29
CA ASN A 479 10.09 -10.79 -12.57
C ASN A 479 10.22 -9.73 -13.67
N VAL A 480 10.20 -8.44 -13.32
CA VAL A 480 10.31 -7.31 -14.27
C VAL A 480 11.56 -7.37 -15.16
N GLY A 481 12.64 -8.00 -14.69
CA GLY A 481 13.88 -8.22 -15.45
C GLY A 481 14.06 -9.63 -16.04
N LYS A 482 13.05 -10.50 -15.98
CA LYS A 482 13.14 -11.93 -16.37
C LYS A 482 11.80 -12.57 -16.78
N PHE A 483 10.93 -11.82 -17.47
CA PHE A 483 9.60 -12.27 -17.92
C PHE A 483 9.58 -12.84 -19.35
N LYS A 484 8.51 -13.55 -19.70
CA LYS A 484 8.26 -14.05 -21.07
C LYS A 484 6.96 -13.46 -21.64
N ILE A 485 6.89 -13.30 -22.96
CA ILE A 485 5.68 -12.84 -23.66
C ILE A 485 4.98 -14.03 -24.30
N ILE A 486 3.67 -14.13 -24.07
CA ILE A 486 2.75 -14.96 -24.85
C ILE A 486 2.02 -14.02 -25.81
N GLU A 487 2.36 -14.10 -27.08
CA GLU A 487 1.76 -13.22 -28.09
C GLU A 487 0.46 -13.85 -28.61
N SER A 488 -0.65 -13.19 -28.34
CA SER A 488 -2.02 -13.69 -28.55
C SER A 488 -2.72 -12.96 -29.70
N THR A 489 -2.00 -12.28 -30.61
CA THR A 489 -2.61 -11.66 -31.81
C THR A 489 -3.36 -12.69 -32.66
N LEU A 490 -2.91 -13.94 -32.69
CA LEU A 490 -3.50 -15.04 -33.46
C LEU A 490 -4.50 -15.89 -32.66
N ARG A 491 -4.90 -15.42 -31.46
CA ARG A 491 -5.97 -16.00 -30.65
C ARG A 491 -6.92 -14.92 -30.16
N GLU A 492 -6.46 -14.05 -29.27
CA GLU A 492 -7.24 -12.91 -28.77
C GLU A 492 -7.50 -11.91 -29.89
N GLY A 493 -6.49 -11.61 -30.71
CA GLY A 493 -6.65 -10.68 -31.83
C GLY A 493 -7.64 -11.13 -32.91
N GLU A 494 -7.94 -12.44 -33.02
CA GLU A 494 -9.01 -12.94 -33.90
C GLU A 494 -10.42 -12.59 -33.39
N GLN A 495 -10.56 -12.17 -32.13
CA GLN A 495 -11.82 -11.67 -31.56
C GLN A 495 -12.04 -10.17 -31.85
N PHE A 496 -11.04 -9.49 -32.40
CA PHE A 496 -11.20 -8.10 -32.81
C PHE A 496 -12.24 -7.98 -33.93
N ALA A 497 -13.11 -6.95 -33.84
CA ALA A 497 -14.30 -6.82 -34.68
C ALA A 497 -14.04 -6.85 -36.20
N ASN A 498 -12.82 -6.53 -36.64
CA ASN A 498 -12.43 -6.52 -38.05
C ASN A 498 -11.29 -7.48 -38.40
N ALA A 499 -11.00 -8.46 -37.54
CA ALA A 499 -9.97 -9.45 -37.80
C ALA A 499 -10.54 -10.66 -38.56
N PHE A 500 -10.01 -10.89 -39.77
CA PHE A 500 -10.36 -12.05 -40.60
C PHE A 500 -9.09 -12.62 -41.25
N PHE A 501 -8.17 -13.10 -40.42
CA PHE A 501 -6.88 -13.59 -40.90
C PHE A 501 -7.03 -14.90 -41.69
N ASP A 502 -6.53 -14.92 -42.92
CA ASP A 502 -6.33 -16.17 -43.66
C ASP A 502 -5.01 -16.84 -43.25
N THR A 503 -4.81 -18.09 -43.69
CA THR A 503 -3.63 -18.89 -43.33
C THR A 503 -2.31 -18.17 -43.68
N GLU A 504 -2.24 -17.50 -44.83
CA GLU A 504 -1.04 -16.76 -45.26
C GLU A 504 -0.73 -15.60 -44.30
N THR A 505 -1.76 -14.83 -43.93
CA THR A 505 -1.65 -13.73 -42.97
C THR A 505 -1.23 -14.24 -41.60
N LYS A 506 -1.82 -15.34 -41.10
CA LYS A 506 -1.43 -15.95 -39.83
C LYS A 506 0.03 -16.42 -39.84
N ILE A 507 0.47 -17.08 -40.91
CA ILE A 507 1.88 -17.49 -41.08
C ILE A 507 2.80 -16.28 -41.10
N LYS A 508 2.44 -15.20 -41.80
CA LYS A 508 3.21 -13.97 -41.87
C LYS A 508 3.36 -13.32 -40.49
N ILE A 509 2.27 -13.18 -39.74
CA ILE A 509 2.28 -12.63 -38.37
C ILE A 509 3.10 -13.52 -37.45
N ALA A 510 2.86 -14.84 -37.44
CA ALA A 510 3.58 -15.78 -36.58
C ALA A 510 5.10 -15.77 -36.84
N THR A 511 5.50 -15.72 -38.09
CA THR A 511 6.92 -15.62 -38.48
C THR A 511 7.52 -14.30 -38.00
N ALA A 512 6.83 -13.18 -38.22
CA ALA A 512 7.31 -11.87 -37.79
C ALA A 512 7.46 -11.76 -36.26
N LEU A 513 6.50 -12.31 -35.50
CA LEU A 513 6.55 -12.37 -34.04
C LEU A 513 7.68 -13.29 -33.53
N SER A 514 7.87 -14.45 -34.15
CA SER A 514 8.95 -15.36 -33.77
C SER A 514 10.33 -14.75 -34.07
N GLU A 515 10.48 -13.98 -35.14
CA GLU A 515 11.73 -13.28 -35.47
C GLU A 515 11.97 -12.08 -34.55
N PHE A 516 10.91 -11.41 -34.12
CA PHE A 516 10.96 -10.33 -33.13
C PHE A 516 11.48 -10.79 -31.76
N GLY A 517 11.23 -12.07 -31.41
CA GLY A 517 11.80 -12.70 -30.22
C GLY A 517 10.81 -12.97 -29.08
N VAL A 518 9.50 -13.01 -29.36
CA VAL A 518 8.52 -13.49 -28.36
C VAL A 518 8.80 -14.96 -28.01
N ASP A 519 8.57 -15.34 -26.75
CA ASP A 519 8.84 -16.71 -26.28
C ASP A 519 7.76 -17.69 -26.77
N TYR A 520 6.52 -17.22 -26.84
CA TYR A 520 5.36 -18.02 -27.24
C TYR A 520 4.44 -17.24 -28.18
N ILE A 521 3.76 -17.97 -29.05
CA ILE A 521 2.67 -17.47 -29.89
C ILE A 521 1.47 -18.37 -29.63
N GLU A 522 0.33 -17.77 -29.28
CA GLU A 522 -0.90 -18.49 -29.00
C GLU A 522 -1.86 -18.41 -30.19
N LEU A 523 -2.42 -19.57 -30.55
CA LEU A 523 -3.35 -19.74 -31.66
C LEU A 523 -4.76 -20.05 -31.16
N THR A 524 -5.76 -19.57 -31.91
CA THR A 524 -7.16 -19.97 -31.78
C THR A 524 -7.30 -21.49 -31.66
N SER A 525 -8.23 -21.95 -30.82
CA SER A 525 -8.44 -23.38 -30.58
C SER A 525 -8.62 -24.14 -31.89
N PRO A 526 -7.92 -25.26 -32.14
CA PRO A 526 -8.14 -26.09 -33.33
C PRO A 526 -9.55 -26.71 -33.35
N CYS A 527 -10.28 -26.63 -32.23
CA CYS A 527 -11.67 -27.07 -32.13
C CYS A 527 -12.67 -26.02 -32.62
N ALA A 528 -12.24 -24.78 -32.87
CA ALA A 528 -13.14 -23.69 -33.27
C ALA A 528 -13.68 -23.88 -34.70
N SER A 529 -12.84 -24.33 -35.64
CA SER A 529 -13.23 -24.62 -37.01
C SER A 529 -12.21 -25.53 -37.72
N PRO A 530 -12.59 -26.20 -38.82
CA PRO A 530 -11.63 -26.95 -39.64
C PRO A 530 -10.47 -26.09 -40.16
N ALA A 531 -10.72 -24.82 -40.47
CA ALA A 531 -9.68 -23.87 -40.86
C ALA A 531 -8.72 -23.59 -39.70
N SER A 532 -9.24 -23.34 -38.49
CA SER A 532 -8.41 -23.12 -37.29
C SER A 532 -7.49 -24.30 -37.00
N ARG A 533 -7.99 -25.53 -37.21
CA ARG A 533 -7.17 -26.75 -37.12
C ARG A 533 -6.06 -26.78 -38.17
N ALA A 534 -6.40 -26.52 -39.42
CA ALA A 534 -5.42 -26.51 -40.52
C ALA A 534 -4.34 -25.44 -40.31
N ASP A 535 -4.73 -24.24 -39.86
CA ASP A 535 -3.82 -23.13 -39.53
C ASP A 535 -2.88 -23.51 -38.38
N CYS A 536 -3.42 -24.12 -37.31
CA CYS A 536 -2.65 -24.59 -36.16
C CYS A 536 -1.61 -25.63 -36.59
N GLU A 537 -2.02 -26.64 -37.36
CA GLU A 537 -1.12 -27.66 -37.90
C GLU A 537 -0.06 -27.07 -38.86
N ALA A 538 -0.41 -26.04 -39.65
CA ALA A 538 0.50 -25.38 -40.58
C ALA A 538 1.58 -24.59 -39.83
N ILE A 539 1.19 -23.80 -38.82
CA ILE A 539 2.11 -22.95 -38.05
C ILE A 539 3.06 -23.81 -37.21
N CYS A 540 2.60 -24.91 -36.61
CA CYS A 540 3.46 -25.84 -35.87
C CYS A 540 4.57 -26.46 -36.75
N LYS A 541 4.37 -26.57 -38.06
CA LYS A 541 5.33 -27.15 -39.02
C LYS A 541 6.37 -26.15 -39.55
N LEU A 542 6.27 -24.87 -39.19
CA LEU A 542 7.19 -23.83 -39.68
C LEU A 542 8.58 -23.88 -39.03
N GLY A 543 8.73 -24.56 -37.89
CA GLY A 543 10.00 -24.59 -37.15
C GLY A 543 10.38 -23.23 -36.56
N LEU A 544 9.38 -22.50 -36.06
CA LEU A 544 9.57 -21.19 -35.42
C LEU A 544 10.42 -21.33 -34.14
N LYS A 545 11.07 -20.23 -33.74
CA LYS A 545 11.85 -20.16 -32.50
C LYS A 545 10.94 -20.04 -31.27
N ALA A 546 9.82 -19.33 -31.43
CA ALA A 546 8.78 -19.21 -30.43
C ALA A 546 8.03 -20.55 -30.31
N LYS A 547 7.67 -20.92 -29.09
CA LYS A 547 6.81 -22.08 -28.84
C LYS A 547 5.38 -21.77 -29.26
N ILE A 548 4.72 -22.73 -29.88
CA ILE A 548 3.36 -22.59 -30.37
C ILE A 548 2.39 -23.15 -29.34
N LEU A 549 1.49 -22.29 -28.88
CA LEU A 549 0.48 -22.62 -27.90
C LEU A 549 -0.91 -22.59 -28.53
N THR A 550 -1.85 -23.32 -27.94
CA THR A 550 -3.28 -23.13 -28.19
C THR A 550 -4.06 -23.26 -26.90
N HIS A 551 -5.36 -22.96 -26.93
CA HIS A 551 -6.27 -23.14 -25.81
C HIS A 551 -7.41 -24.09 -26.17
N THR A 552 -7.96 -24.73 -25.14
CA THR A 552 -9.07 -25.67 -25.25
C THR A 552 -10.03 -25.50 -24.08
N ARG A 553 -11.28 -25.90 -24.26
CA ARG A 553 -12.17 -26.13 -23.12
C ARG A 553 -11.64 -27.33 -22.34
N CYS A 554 -12.04 -27.45 -21.08
CA CYS A 554 -11.66 -28.57 -20.22
C CYS A 554 -12.34 -29.90 -20.60
N THR A 555 -12.06 -30.44 -21.80
CA THR A 555 -12.58 -31.74 -22.28
C THR A 555 -11.43 -32.58 -22.86
N LEU A 556 -11.55 -33.91 -22.73
CA LEU A 556 -10.56 -34.82 -23.30
C LEU A 556 -10.56 -34.81 -24.84
N GLU A 557 -11.70 -34.54 -25.46
CA GLU A 557 -11.82 -34.47 -26.91
C GLU A 557 -11.05 -33.27 -27.46
N ASP A 558 -11.28 -32.09 -26.90
CA ASP A 558 -10.58 -30.87 -27.33
C ASP A 558 -9.06 -31.00 -27.09
N ALA A 559 -8.66 -31.54 -25.94
CA ALA A 559 -7.25 -31.78 -25.61
C ALA A 559 -6.56 -32.78 -26.55
N LYS A 560 -7.27 -33.82 -27.02
CA LYS A 560 -6.76 -34.76 -28.03
C LYS A 560 -6.49 -34.05 -29.34
N ILE A 561 -7.46 -33.28 -29.83
CA ILE A 561 -7.35 -32.54 -31.09
C ILE A 561 -6.18 -31.55 -31.01
N ALA A 562 -6.06 -30.81 -29.91
CA ALA A 562 -4.96 -29.87 -29.72
C ALA A 562 -3.59 -30.55 -29.71
N CYS A 563 -3.42 -31.64 -28.96
CA CYS A 563 -2.15 -32.38 -28.92
C CYS A 563 -1.79 -32.98 -30.29
N ASP A 564 -2.78 -33.41 -31.08
CA ASP A 564 -2.55 -34.00 -32.40
C ASP A 564 -2.14 -32.95 -33.46
N CYS A 565 -2.36 -31.64 -33.21
CA CYS A 565 -1.92 -30.56 -34.10
C CYS A 565 -0.40 -30.30 -34.05
N GLY A 566 0.30 -30.80 -33.03
CA GLY A 566 1.74 -30.63 -32.86
C GLY A 566 2.16 -29.35 -32.12
N VAL A 567 1.27 -28.78 -31.30
CA VAL A 567 1.56 -27.62 -30.45
C VAL A 567 2.57 -27.98 -29.35
N ASP A 568 3.35 -26.99 -28.92
CA ASP A 568 4.29 -27.12 -27.80
C ASP A 568 3.57 -27.06 -26.44
N GLY A 569 2.39 -26.42 -26.39
CA GLY A 569 1.60 -26.31 -25.17
C GLY A 569 0.10 -26.11 -25.40
N VAL A 570 -0.69 -26.59 -24.44
CA VAL A 570 -2.16 -26.45 -24.41
C VAL A 570 -2.56 -25.75 -23.13
N ASP A 571 -3.32 -24.67 -23.25
CA ASP A 571 -4.08 -24.10 -22.13
C ASP A 571 -5.45 -24.75 -22.03
N VAL A 572 -5.82 -25.06 -20.78
CA VAL A 572 -7.11 -25.61 -20.42
C VAL A 572 -7.86 -24.53 -19.66
N VAL A 573 -8.88 -23.96 -20.28
CA VAL A 573 -9.65 -22.86 -19.72
C VAL A 573 -10.92 -23.38 -19.04
N ILE A 574 -11.22 -22.82 -17.87
CA ILE A 574 -12.48 -23.06 -17.16
C ILE A 574 -13.10 -21.77 -16.62
N GLY A 575 -14.41 -21.60 -16.79
CA GLY A 575 -15.17 -20.54 -16.14
C GLY A 575 -15.52 -20.94 -14.71
N THR A 576 -14.96 -20.27 -13.72
CA THR A 576 -15.13 -20.62 -12.30
C THR A 576 -15.98 -19.64 -11.50
N SER A 577 -16.30 -18.45 -12.02
CA SER A 577 -17.09 -17.45 -11.29
C SER A 577 -18.51 -17.95 -10.99
N SER A 578 -19.06 -17.61 -9.82
CA SER A 578 -20.45 -17.96 -9.42
C SER A 578 -21.47 -17.55 -10.50
N PHE A 579 -21.30 -16.37 -11.11
CA PHE A 579 -22.10 -15.91 -12.23
C PHE A 579 -22.05 -16.87 -13.44
N LEU A 580 -20.84 -17.35 -13.80
CA LEU A 580 -20.67 -18.34 -14.87
C LEU A 580 -21.11 -19.75 -14.46
N ARG A 581 -20.98 -20.16 -13.19
CA ARG A 581 -21.44 -21.48 -12.69
C ARG A 581 -22.96 -21.60 -12.68
N GLU A 582 -23.68 -20.52 -12.35
CA GLU A 582 -25.15 -20.46 -12.39
C GLU A 582 -25.70 -20.51 -13.82
N HIS A 583 -24.99 -19.91 -14.78
CA HIS A 583 -25.43 -19.82 -16.18
C HIS A 583 -24.80 -20.88 -17.10
N SER A 584 -23.73 -21.55 -16.66
CA SER A 584 -22.98 -22.56 -17.41
C SER A 584 -22.80 -23.83 -16.56
N HIS A 585 -23.69 -24.79 -16.81
CA HIS A 585 -23.56 -26.21 -16.45
C HIS A 585 -23.48 -26.65 -14.98
N GLY A 586 -23.74 -25.82 -13.95
CA GLY A 586 -24.19 -26.27 -12.63
C GLY A 586 -23.40 -27.41 -11.95
N LYS A 587 -22.11 -27.56 -12.27
CA LYS A 587 -21.24 -28.60 -11.72
C LYS A 587 -20.61 -28.12 -10.41
N ASP A 588 -20.64 -28.99 -9.40
CA ASP A 588 -19.92 -28.77 -8.14
C ASP A 588 -18.39 -28.75 -8.36
N MET A 589 -17.66 -28.00 -7.52
CA MET A 589 -16.22 -27.77 -7.62
C MET A 589 -15.41 -29.07 -7.60
N ALA A 590 -15.85 -30.09 -6.85
CA ALA A 590 -15.21 -31.40 -6.84
C ALA A 590 -15.24 -32.09 -8.22
N ALA A 591 -16.34 -31.92 -8.97
CA ALA A 591 -16.47 -32.47 -10.32
C ALA A 591 -15.59 -31.69 -11.31
N ILE A 592 -15.51 -30.36 -11.15
CA ILE A 592 -14.62 -29.48 -11.92
C ILE A 592 -13.15 -29.90 -11.73
N THR A 593 -12.70 -30.04 -10.49
CA THR A 593 -11.32 -30.46 -10.19
C THR A 593 -11.02 -31.84 -10.77
N LYS A 594 -11.94 -32.81 -10.65
CA LYS A 594 -11.74 -34.15 -11.23
C LYS A 594 -11.59 -34.11 -12.75
N GLN A 595 -12.44 -33.34 -13.44
CA GLN A 595 -12.39 -33.17 -14.89
C GLN A 595 -11.09 -32.48 -15.32
N ALA A 596 -10.68 -31.42 -14.61
CA ALA A 596 -9.42 -30.73 -14.84
C ALA A 596 -8.22 -31.66 -14.72
N LEU A 597 -8.15 -32.46 -13.66
CA LEU A 597 -7.06 -33.41 -13.43
C LEU A 597 -6.98 -34.49 -14.52
N GLU A 598 -8.12 -34.97 -15.02
CA GLU A 598 -8.16 -35.95 -16.12
C GLU A 598 -7.55 -35.37 -17.40
N VAL A 599 -7.97 -34.16 -17.79
CA VAL A 599 -7.47 -33.49 -18.99
C VAL A 599 -6.00 -33.12 -18.86
N VAL A 600 -5.58 -32.57 -17.71
CA VAL A 600 -4.18 -32.22 -17.42
C VAL A 600 -3.28 -33.44 -17.53
N ASN A 601 -3.66 -34.57 -16.93
CA ASN A 601 -2.87 -35.79 -16.99
C ASN A 601 -2.76 -36.35 -18.42
N TYR A 602 -3.82 -36.23 -19.23
CA TYR A 602 -3.77 -36.61 -20.63
C TYR A 602 -2.76 -35.77 -21.42
N ILE A 603 -2.83 -34.44 -21.34
CA ILE A 603 -1.90 -33.54 -22.06
C ILE A 603 -0.45 -33.84 -21.66
N LYS A 604 -0.19 -33.99 -20.36
CA LYS A 604 1.13 -34.36 -19.85
C LYS A 604 1.64 -35.70 -20.40
N SER A 605 0.76 -36.70 -20.53
CA SER A 605 1.13 -38.01 -21.08
C SER A 605 1.57 -37.95 -22.55
N ARG A 606 1.21 -36.88 -23.28
CA ARG A 606 1.63 -36.61 -24.66
C ARG A 606 2.94 -35.84 -24.74
N GLY A 607 3.53 -35.43 -23.61
CA GLY A 607 4.79 -34.66 -23.57
C GLY A 607 4.63 -33.19 -23.96
N VAL A 608 3.40 -32.67 -23.94
CA VAL A 608 3.06 -31.28 -24.30
C VAL A 608 2.98 -30.43 -23.03
N GLU A 609 3.39 -29.15 -23.09
CA GLU A 609 3.23 -28.24 -21.96
C GLU A 609 1.75 -28.09 -21.63
N VAL A 610 1.42 -28.11 -20.34
CA VAL A 610 0.05 -27.94 -19.88
C VAL A 610 -0.05 -26.67 -19.04
N ARG A 611 -1.04 -25.86 -19.38
CA ARG A 611 -1.45 -24.68 -18.63
C ARG A 611 -2.89 -24.84 -18.19
N PHE A 612 -3.23 -24.20 -17.09
CA PHE A 612 -4.57 -24.23 -16.55
C PHE A 612 -4.99 -22.82 -16.16
N SER A 613 -6.00 -22.28 -16.83
CA SER A 613 -6.44 -20.91 -16.66
C SER A 613 -7.88 -20.82 -16.17
N SER A 614 -8.14 -19.86 -15.28
CA SER A 614 -9.52 -19.46 -14.97
C SER A 614 -9.93 -18.24 -15.76
N GLU A 615 -11.13 -18.28 -16.31
CA GLU A 615 -11.77 -17.11 -16.88
C GLU A 615 -12.36 -16.24 -15.77
N ASP A 616 -12.29 -14.92 -15.93
CA ASP A 616 -12.93 -13.93 -15.07
C ASP A 616 -12.47 -13.98 -13.60
N SER A 617 -11.16 -14.13 -13.39
CA SER A 617 -10.56 -14.33 -12.07
C SER A 617 -10.82 -13.18 -11.10
N PHE A 618 -10.99 -11.95 -11.60
CA PHE A 618 -11.04 -10.73 -10.78
C PHE A 618 -12.46 -10.32 -10.34
N ARG A 619 -13.53 -10.69 -11.05
CA ARG A 619 -14.90 -10.47 -10.55
C ARG A 619 -15.28 -11.40 -9.40
N MET A 620 -14.52 -12.47 -9.20
CA MET A 620 -14.57 -13.32 -8.00
C MET A 620 -13.99 -12.63 -6.75
N THR A 621 -13.34 -11.47 -6.91
CA THR A 621 -12.70 -10.70 -5.82
C THR A 621 -13.36 -9.33 -5.56
N ASN A 622 -14.35 -8.94 -6.37
CA ASN A 622 -15.04 -7.65 -6.23
C ASN A 622 -16.25 -7.75 -5.29
N ILE A 623 -16.41 -6.68 -4.51
CA ILE A 623 -17.38 -6.43 -3.43
C ILE A 623 -18.77 -6.98 -3.78
N GLY A 624 -19.13 -8.15 -3.24
CA GLY A 624 -20.49 -8.71 -3.30
C GLY A 624 -20.61 -10.20 -3.56
N LEU A 625 -19.59 -10.87 -4.09
CA LEU A 625 -19.61 -12.32 -4.33
C LEU A 625 -18.48 -12.99 -3.51
N GLY A 626 -18.90 -13.67 -2.43
CA GLY A 626 -18.16 -14.32 -1.33
C GLY A 626 -16.67 -14.64 -1.47
N ALA A 627 -15.95 -14.46 -0.36
CA ALA A 627 -14.61 -15.02 -0.10
C ALA A 627 -14.48 -16.52 -0.41
N SER A 628 -15.61 -17.26 -0.42
CA SER A 628 -15.69 -18.66 -0.85
C SER A 628 -15.21 -18.88 -2.30
N ASP A 629 -15.47 -17.94 -3.21
CA ASP A 629 -15.15 -18.10 -4.63
C ASP A 629 -13.65 -17.93 -4.91
N LEU A 630 -12.97 -17.05 -4.15
CA LEU A 630 -11.51 -16.93 -4.20
C LEU A 630 -10.82 -18.15 -3.58
N VAL A 631 -11.34 -18.67 -2.45
CA VAL A 631 -10.85 -19.91 -1.83
C VAL A 631 -11.00 -21.10 -2.79
N ASP A 632 -12.13 -21.21 -3.48
CA ASP A 632 -12.38 -22.22 -4.51
C ASP A 632 -11.37 -22.13 -5.66
N LEU A 633 -11.12 -20.92 -6.16
CA LEU A 633 -10.15 -20.67 -7.22
C LEU A 633 -8.72 -21.06 -6.82
N LEU A 634 -8.27 -20.61 -5.64
CA LEU A 634 -6.94 -20.93 -5.13
C LEU A 634 -6.79 -22.43 -4.82
N SER A 635 -7.85 -23.07 -4.33
CA SER A 635 -7.89 -24.52 -4.09
C SER A 635 -7.77 -25.31 -5.40
N LEU A 636 -8.46 -24.87 -6.45
CA LEU A 636 -8.35 -25.46 -7.78
C LEU A 636 -6.93 -25.29 -8.35
N TYR A 637 -6.33 -24.09 -8.24
CA TYR A 637 -4.96 -23.87 -8.67
C TYR A 637 -3.95 -24.73 -7.92
N ARG A 638 -4.13 -24.90 -6.61
CA ARG A 638 -3.30 -25.80 -5.80
C ARG A 638 -3.46 -27.26 -6.24
N ALA A 639 -4.67 -27.69 -6.57
CA ALA A 639 -4.92 -29.06 -7.03
C ALA A 639 -4.22 -29.35 -8.37
N VAL A 640 -4.28 -28.41 -9.33
CA VAL A 640 -3.60 -28.58 -10.63
C VAL A 640 -2.08 -28.40 -10.53
N ASP A 641 -1.58 -27.54 -9.64
CA ASP A 641 -0.14 -27.42 -9.34
C ASP A 641 0.41 -28.73 -8.76
N ASN A 642 -0.32 -29.38 -7.85
CA ASN A 642 0.03 -30.70 -7.33
C ASN A 642 0.00 -31.79 -8.41
N ALA A 643 -0.89 -31.66 -9.41
CA ALA A 643 -0.88 -32.53 -10.58
C ALA A 643 0.33 -32.26 -11.50
N GLY A 644 1.05 -31.16 -11.28
CA GLY A 644 2.28 -30.77 -11.95
C GLY A 644 2.02 -30.12 -13.30
N VAL A 645 1.17 -29.10 -13.35
CA VAL A 645 1.06 -28.22 -14.53
C VAL A 645 2.33 -27.38 -14.71
N HIS A 646 2.58 -26.91 -15.93
CA HIS A 646 3.72 -26.02 -16.20
C HIS A 646 3.40 -24.59 -15.81
N ARG A 647 2.14 -24.17 -16.02
CA ARG A 647 1.64 -22.83 -15.68
C ARG A 647 0.21 -22.88 -15.15
N VAL A 648 -0.12 -21.88 -14.33
CA VAL A 648 -1.50 -21.46 -14.07
C VAL A 648 -1.72 -20.05 -14.63
N GLY A 649 -2.91 -19.79 -15.15
CA GLY A 649 -3.24 -18.51 -15.81
C GLY A 649 -4.39 -17.78 -15.16
N ILE A 650 -4.23 -16.47 -14.92
CA ILE A 650 -5.32 -15.61 -14.46
C ILE A 650 -5.74 -14.63 -15.56
N ALA A 651 -7.04 -14.34 -15.64
CA ALA A 651 -7.59 -13.47 -16.66
C ALA A 651 -8.52 -12.41 -16.06
N ASP A 652 -8.23 -11.13 -16.30
CA ASP A 652 -9.19 -10.02 -16.14
C ASP A 652 -10.01 -9.88 -17.42
N THR A 653 -10.92 -10.83 -17.62
CA THR A 653 -11.75 -10.95 -18.84
C THR A 653 -12.61 -9.71 -19.10
N VAL A 654 -12.99 -8.97 -18.05
CA VAL A 654 -13.85 -7.78 -18.14
C VAL A 654 -13.07 -6.47 -18.19
N GLY A 655 -11.79 -6.46 -17.82
CA GLY A 655 -10.98 -5.23 -17.76
C GLY A 655 -11.33 -4.34 -16.58
N CYS A 656 -11.71 -4.94 -15.44
CA CYS A 656 -12.14 -4.23 -14.23
C CYS A 656 -11.08 -4.20 -13.12
N ALA A 657 -10.01 -4.97 -13.24
CA ALA A 657 -9.01 -5.11 -12.19
C ALA A 657 -8.13 -3.85 -12.11
N SER A 658 -7.89 -3.38 -10.89
CA SER A 658 -6.91 -2.32 -10.64
C SER A 658 -5.50 -2.89 -10.41
N PRO A 659 -4.43 -2.13 -10.69
CA PRO A 659 -3.04 -2.62 -10.55
C PRO A 659 -2.70 -3.20 -9.17
N ARG A 660 -3.23 -2.62 -8.08
CA ARG A 660 -3.01 -3.13 -6.72
C ARG A 660 -3.74 -4.45 -6.46
N GLN A 661 -4.98 -4.59 -6.93
CA GLN A 661 -5.71 -5.86 -6.85
C GLN A 661 -4.99 -6.97 -7.64
N VAL A 662 -4.43 -6.63 -8.80
CA VAL A 662 -3.60 -7.55 -9.58
C VAL A 662 -2.35 -7.96 -8.81
N TYR A 663 -1.63 -7.00 -8.22
CA TYR A 663 -0.47 -7.30 -7.39
C TYR A 663 -0.82 -8.27 -6.25
N ASP A 664 -1.86 -7.96 -5.48
CA ASP A 664 -2.26 -8.76 -4.31
C ASP A 664 -2.70 -10.17 -4.70
N LEU A 665 -3.50 -10.33 -5.77
CA LEU A 665 -3.95 -11.64 -6.23
C LEU A 665 -2.79 -12.48 -6.77
N VAL A 666 -1.95 -11.91 -7.63
CA VAL A 666 -0.79 -12.62 -8.19
C VAL A 666 0.19 -12.98 -7.08
N ARG A 667 0.41 -12.08 -6.12
CA ARG A 667 1.33 -12.31 -4.99
C ARG A 667 0.84 -13.44 -4.09
N THR A 668 -0.47 -13.52 -3.88
CA THR A 668 -1.14 -14.60 -3.17
C THR A 668 -1.01 -15.92 -3.95
N LEU A 669 -1.37 -15.92 -5.23
CA LEU A 669 -1.26 -17.09 -6.10
C LEU A 669 0.18 -17.62 -6.15
N ARG A 670 1.17 -16.72 -6.22
CA ARG A 670 2.59 -17.08 -6.19
C ARG A 670 3.00 -17.81 -4.90
N GLY A 671 2.34 -17.56 -3.78
CA GLY A 671 2.51 -18.30 -2.53
C GLY A 671 1.76 -19.64 -2.49
N VAL A 672 0.73 -19.82 -3.32
CA VAL A 672 -0.11 -21.03 -3.38
C VAL A 672 0.47 -22.10 -4.30
N VAL A 673 0.95 -21.69 -5.48
CA VAL A 673 1.48 -22.62 -6.50
C VAL A 673 3.00 -22.55 -6.59
N LYS A 674 3.64 -23.58 -7.15
CA LYS A 674 5.09 -23.61 -7.43
C LYS A 674 5.43 -23.45 -8.91
N CYS A 675 4.50 -23.80 -9.81
CA CYS A 675 4.64 -23.63 -11.25
C CYS A 675 4.69 -22.16 -11.70
N ASP A 676 4.95 -21.91 -12.97
CA ASP A 676 4.95 -20.55 -13.53
C ASP A 676 3.53 -19.95 -13.52
N ILE A 677 3.42 -18.61 -13.54
CA ILE A 677 2.14 -17.90 -13.58
C ILE A 677 2.07 -17.07 -14.85
N GLU A 678 0.97 -17.19 -15.60
CA GLU A 678 0.62 -16.32 -16.73
C GLU A 678 -0.56 -15.40 -16.41
N CYS A 679 -0.58 -14.22 -17.04
CA CYS A 679 -1.60 -13.22 -16.78
C CYS A 679 -2.10 -12.57 -18.07
N HIS A 680 -3.42 -12.42 -18.14
CA HIS A 680 -4.16 -11.88 -19.26
C HIS A 680 -5.05 -10.72 -18.79
N PHE A 681 -4.95 -9.55 -19.42
CA PHE A 681 -5.65 -8.34 -18.97
C PHE A 681 -6.31 -7.60 -20.13
N HIS A 682 -7.62 -7.45 -20.07
CA HIS A 682 -8.35 -6.54 -20.95
C HIS A 682 -8.15 -5.08 -20.56
N ASP A 683 -8.32 -4.19 -21.54
CA ASP A 683 -7.96 -2.77 -21.41
C ASP A 683 -9.18 -1.82 -21.32
N ASP A 684 -10.38 -2.32 -21.00
CA ASP A 684 -11.62 -1.52 -20.93
C ASP A 684 -11.50 -0.25 -20.06
N THR A 685 -10.69 -0.32 -19.00
CA THR A 685 -10.40 0.79 -18.09
C THR A 685 -8.98 1.35 -18.24
N SER A 686 -8.30 1.07 -19.37
CA SER A 686 -6.95 1.51 -19.70
C SER A 686 -5.88 1.11 -18.67
N CYS A 687 -6.06 -0.06 -18.05
CA CYS A 687 -5.20 -0.58 -17.00
C CYS A 687 -4.34 -1.78 -17.43
N ALA A 688 -4.49 -2.34 -18.64
CA ALA A 688 -3.89 -3.62 -19.00
C ALA A 688 -2.35 -3.63 -18.89
N VAL A 689 -1.67 -2.58 -19.34
CA VAL A 689 -0.19 -2.46 -19.22
C VAL A 689 0.25 -2.28 -17.76
N ALA A 690 -0.52 -1.52 -16.97
CA ALA A 690 -0.23 -1.30 -15.55
C ALA A 690 -0.45 -2.58 -14.73
N ASN A 691 -1.51 -3.33 -15.05
CA ASN A 691 -1.83 -4.63 -14.50
C ASN A 691 -0.75 -5.66 -14.86
N ALA A 692 -0.32 -5.72 -16.13
CA ALA A 692 0.77 -6.57 -16.56
C ALA A 692 2.08 -6.29 -15.81
N TYR A 693 2.43 -5.00 -15.63
CA TYR A 693 3.61 -4.63 -14.86
C TYR A 693 3.49 -5.03 -13.38
N SER A 694 2.34 -4.77 -12.76
CA SER A 694 2.09 -5.11 -11.35
C SER A 694 2.08 -6.62 -11.11
N ALA A 695 1.58 -7.39 -12.08
CA ALA A 695 1.65 -8.86 -12.05
C ALA A 695 3.11 -9.34 -12.05
N LEU A 696 3.97 -8.76 -12.88
CA LEU A 696 5.39 -9.10 -12.88
C LEU A 696 6.07 -8.72 -11.57
N GLU A 697 5.75 -7.57 -10.98
CA GLU A 697 6.25 -7.19 -9.65
C GLU A 697 5.84 -8.19 -8.57
N ALA A 698 4.62 -8.75 -8.66
CA ALA A 698 4.09 -9.74 -7.74
C ALA A 698 4.59 -11.18 -7.95
N GLY A 699 5.31 -11.44 -9.07
CA GLY A 699 5.91 -12.74 -9.37
C GLY A 699 5.26 -13.54 -10.50
N ALA A 700 4.38 -12.92 -11.30
CA ALA A 700 3.98 -13.48 -12.59
C ALA A 700 5.19 -13.64 -13.51
N THR A 701 5.16 -14.64 -14.39
CA THR A 701 6.31 -15.01 -15.24
C THR A 701 6.05 -14.79 -16.72
N HIS A 702 4.77 -14.84 -17.12
CA HIS A 702 4.33 -14.72 -18.50
C HIS A 702 3.22 -13.67 -18.57
N ILE A 703 3.26 -12.83 -19.61
CA ILE A 703 2.25 -11.80 -19.87
C ILE A 703 1.72 -12.00 -21.27
N ASP A 704 0.40 -12.02 -21.39
CA ASP A 704 -0.28 -12.04 -22.68
C ASP A 704 -0.27 -10.63 -23.28
N THR A 705 0.11 -10.53 -24.55
CA THR A 705 0.04 -9.30 -25.32
C THR A 705 -0.62 -9.53 -26.67
N SER A 706 -1.10 -8.46 -27.28
CA SER A 706 -1.52 -8.46 -28.69
C SER A 706 -0.91 -7.27 -29.41
N VAL A 707 -0.57 -7.41 -30.69
CA VAL A 707 -0.06 -6.33 -31.53
C VAL A 707 -1.13 -5.23 -31.61
N LEU A 708 -0.75 -3.98 -31.32
CA LEU A 708 -1.68 -2.84 -31.14
C LEU A 708 -2.76 -3.06 -30.05
N GLY A 709 -2.65 -4.13 -29.25
CA GLY A 709 -3.62 -4.49 -28.23
C GLY A 709 -4.91 -5.07 -28.78
N ILE A 710 -5.00 -5.45 -30.07
CA ILE A 710 -6.27 -5.89 -30.64
C ILE A 710 -6.80 -7.14 -29.94
N GLY A 711 -8.12 -7.17 -29.73
CA GLY A 711 -8.82 -8.26 -29.06
C GLY A 711 -10.31 -7.97 -28.94
N GLU A 712 -11.01 -8.72 -28.10
CA GLU A 712 -12.42 -8.45 -27.77
C GLU A 712 -12.57 -7.02 -27.19
N ARG A 713 -13.62 -6.29 -27.60
CA ARG A 713 -13.88 -4.87 -27.24
C ARG A 713 -12.72 -3.95 -27.65
N ASN A 714 -12.06 -3.27 -26.70
CA ASN A 714 -10.85 -2.48 -26.95
C ASN A 714 -9.57 -3.29 -26.70
N GLY A 715 -9.71 -4.59 -26.45
CA GLY A 715 -8.64 -5.56 -26.46
C GLY A 715 -7.85 -5.67 -25.16
N ILE A 716 -6.56 -5.99 -25.27
CA ILE A 716 -5.67 -6.39 -24.16
C ILE A 716 -4.38 -5.57 -24.15
N ALA A 717 -3.44 -5.89 -23.26
CA ALA A 717 -2.14 -5.23 -23.17
C ALA A 717 -1.42 -5.16 -24.54
N PRO A 718 -1.20 -3.94 -25.10
CA PRO A 718 -0.54 -3.82 -26.40
C PRO A 718 0.95 -4.20 -26.32
N LEU A 719 1.43 -5.01 -27.26
CA LEU A 719 2.84 -5.46 -27.31
C LEU A 719 3.83 -4.28 -27.24
N GLY A 720 3.62 -3.25 -28.08
CA GLY A 720 4.48 -2.07 -28.12
C GLY A 720 4.44 -1.26 -26.83
N ALA A 721 3.25 -1.06 -26.24
CA ALA A 721 3.08 -0.32 -24.99
C ALA A 721 3.70 -1.06 -23.79
N PHE A 722 3.53 -2.38 -23.74
CA PHE A 722 4.15 -3.22 -22.72
C PHE A 722 5.68 -3.15 -22.78
N LEU A 723 6.26 -3.28 -23.98
CA LEU A 723 7.71 -3.14 -24.16
C LEU A 723 8.23 -1.74 -23.88
N ALA A 724 7.44 -0.69 -24.18
CA ALA A 724 7.76 0.69 -23.80
C ALA A 724 7.85 0.85 -22.28
N ARG A 725 6.98 0.18 -21.52
CA ARG A 725 7.06 0.15 -20.05
C ARG A 725 8.28 -0.65 -19.58
N MET A 726 8.58 -1.78 -20.23
CA MET A 726 9.61 -2.71 -19.79
C MET A 726 11.02 -2.24 -20.10
N ILE A 727 11.23 -1.53 -21.21
CA ILE A 727 12.55 -0.97 -21.54
C ILE A 727 12.99 0.09 -20.51
N VAL A 728 12.03 0.78 -19.89
CA VAL A 728 12.32 1.74 -18.80
C VAL A 728 12.64 1.01 -17.49
N ALA A 729 11.98 -0.11 -17.21
CA ALA A 729 12.18 -0.87 -15.97
C ALA A 729 13.42 -1.78 -16.02
N ALA A 730 13.69 -2.42 -17.16
CA ALA A 730 14.75 -3.39 -17.35
C ALA A 730 15.39 -3.26 -18.76
N PRO A 731 16.08 -2.15 -19.06
CA PRO A 731 16.56 -1.83 -20.41
C PRO A 731 17.46 -2.91 -21.01
N GLU A 732 18.42 -3.41 -20.24
CA GLU A 732 19.37 -4.43 -20.70
C GLU A 732 18.68 -5.76 -21.04
N TYR A 733 17.63 -6.12 -20.29
CA TYR A 733 16.87 -7.33 -20.56
C TYR A 733 16.10 -7.21 -21.88
N VAL A 734 15.36 -6.11 -22.04
CA VAL A 734 14.49 -5.89 -23.20
C VAL A 734 15.29 -5.76 -24.48
N LYS A 735 16.33 -4.91 -24.50
CA LYS A 735 17.16 -4.66 -25.69
C LYS A 735 17.93 -5.89 -26.15
N ARG A 736 18.28 -6.79 -25.23
CA ARG A 736 18.97 -8.04 -25.55
C ARG A 736 18.01 -9.12 -26.08
N LYS A 737 16.76 -9.13 -25.60
CA LYS A 737 15.81 -10.21 -25.86
C LYS A 737 14.99 -9.99 -27.13
N TYR A 738 14.57 -8.74 -27.42
CA TYR A 738 13.65 -8.43 -28.51
C TYR A 738 14.29 -7.53 -29.57
N ASP A 739 13.97 -7.78 -30.85
CA ASP A 739 14.38 -6.93 -31.97
C ASP A 739 13.43 -5.73 -32.12
N LEU A 740 13.61 -4.74 -31.25
CA LEU A 740 12.73 -3.57 -31.11
C LEU A 740 12.57 -2.74 -32.39
N HIS A 741 13.53 -2.79 -33.33
CA HIS A 741 13.46 -2.09 -34.62
C HIS A 741 12.31 -2.60 -35.50
N ARG A 742 11.88 -3.85 -35.29
CA ARG A 742 10.84 -4.48 -36.10
C ARG A 742 9.43 -4.22 -35.59
N LEU A 743 9.28 -3.61 -34.41
CA LEU A 743 7.99 -3.39 -33.77
C LEU A 743 7.01 -2.64 -34.70
N LYS A 744 7.50 -1.59 -35.36
CA LYS A 744 6.68 -0.78 -36.29
C LYS A 744 6.20 -1.59 -37.49
N ASP A 745 7.04 -2.43 -38.05
CA ASP A 745 6.67 -3.24 -39.22
C ASP A 745 5.63 -4.30 -38.83
N ILE A 746 5.75 -4.89 -37.64
CA ILE A 746 4.78 -5.86 -37.11
C ILE A 746 3.42 -5.18 -36.88
N GLU A 747 3.41 -4.01 -36.26
CA GLU A 747 2.18 -3.23 -36.07
C GLU A 747 1.54 -2.82 -37.40
N ASN A 748 2.33 -2.46 -38.42
CA ASN A 748 1.81 -2.17 -39.75
C ASN A 748 1.19 -3.42 -40.41
N ILE A 749 1.84 -4.59 -40.31
CA ILE A 749 1.31 -5.84 -40.86
C ILE A 749 -0.08 -6.13 -40.28
N VAL A 750 -0.23 -6.00 -38.96
CA VAL A 750 -1.51 -6.25 -38.28
C VAL A 750 -2.52 -5.15 -38.58
N ALA A 751 -2.13 -3.88 -38.54
CA ALA A 751 -3.00 -2.75 -38.87
C ALA A 751 -3.58 -2.86 -40.29
N GLU A 752 -2.75 -3.23 -41.27
CA GLU A 752 -3.17 -3.49 -42.65
C GLU A 752 -4.17 -4.64 -42.72
N ALA A 753 -3.88 -5.76 -42.03
CA ALA A 753 -4.70 -6.96 -42.04
C ALA A 753 -6.08 -6.77 -41.38
N VAL A 754 -6.19 -5.90 -40.36
CA VAL A 754 -7.46 -5.57 -39.70
C VAL A 754 -8.04 -4.22 -40.14
N HIS A 755 -7.46 -3.61 -41.18
CA HIS A 755 -7.90 -2.35 -41.81
C HIS A 755 -8.09 -1.17 -40.85
N ILE A 756 -7.12 -0.96 -39.96
CA ILE A 756 -7.06 0.21 -39.07
C ILE A 756 -5.81 1.03 -39.35
N ASN A 757 -5.78 2.27 -38.84
CA ASN A 757 -4.56 3.05 -38.75
C ASN A 757 -3.92 2.84 -37.37
N VAL A 758 -2.59 2.86 -37.30
CA VAL A 758 -1.88 2.97 -36.03
C VAL A 758 -2.31 4.29 -35.36
N PRO A 759 -2.81 4.28 -34.11
CA PRO A 759 -3.25 5.48 -33.42
C PRO A 759 -2.15 6.55 -33.36
N PHE A 760 -2.50 7.82 -33.53
CA PHE A 760 -1.51 8.91 -33.56
C PHE A 760 -0.68 8.99 -32.28
N ASN A 761 -1.25 8.56 -31.15
CA ASN A 761 -0.67 8.53 -29.81
C ASN A 761 -0.27 7.10 -29.36
N ASN A 762 -0.19 6.14 -30.28
CA ASN A 762 0.29 4.79 -29.93
C ASN A 762 1.69 4.87 -29.29
N PRO A 763 1.93 4.23 -28.13
CA PRO A 763 3.25 4.25 -27.52
C PRO A 763 4.30 3.76 -28.50
N VAL A 764 5.46 4.44 -28.54
CA VAL A 764 6.58 4.15 -29.43
C VAL A 764 6.30 4.51 -30.89
N THR A 765 5.39 3.83 -31.58
CA THR A 765 5.26 3.94 -33.05
C THR A 765 4.25 4.97 -33.53
N GLY A 766 3.44 5.52 -32.61
CA GLY A 766 2.48 6.57 -32.92
C GLY A 766 3.15 7.84 -33.41
N PHE A 767 2.49 8.55 -34.31
CA PHE A 767 2.99 9.79 -34.90
C PHE A 767 3.53 10.80 -33.88
N CYS A 768 2.87 10.94 -32.72
CA CYS A 768 3.27 11.92 -31.71
C CYS A 768 4.21 11.37 -30.61
N ALA A 769 4.56 10.07 -30.61
CA ALA A 769 5.31 9.43 -29.53
C ALA A 769 6.69 10.03 -29.29
N PHE A 770 7.41 10.40 -30.35
CA PHE A 770 8.73 11.06 -30.29
C PHE A 770 8.67 12.48 -30.86
N THR A 771 7.61 13.21 -30.50
CA THR A 771 7.41 14.60 -30.93
C THR A 771 7.47 15.57 -29.76
N HIS A 772 8.14 16.70 -29.99
CA HIS A 772 8.24 17.77 -29.01
C HIS A 772 7.61 19.06 -29.54
N LYS A 773 6.73 19.66 -28.73
CA LYS A 773 6.14 20.96 -29.04
C LYS A 773 7.17 22.05 -28.79
N ALA A 774 7.46 22.86 -29.82
CA ALA A 774 8.45 23.91 -29.71
C ALA A 774 8.08 24.96 -28.64
N GLY A 775 9.07 25.41 -27.86
CA GLY A 775 8.90 26.26 -26.68
C GLY A 775 10.06 26.11 -25.67
N ILE A 776 9.81 26.30 -24.38
CA ILE A 776 10.82 26.07 -23.32
C ILE A 776 11.38 24.63 -23.32
N HIS A 777 10.56 23.65 -23.72
CA HIS A 777 10.95 22.23 -23.79
C HIS A 777 11.96 21.94 -24.91
N SER A 778 11.83 22.57 -26.09
CA SER A 778 12.78 22.32 -27.18
C SER A 778 14.18 22.88 -26.90
N LYS A 779 14.31 23.93 -26.05
CA LYS A 779 15.64 24.39 -25.59
C LYS A 779 16.31 23.38 -24.64
N ALA A 780 15.55 22.74 -23.76
CA ALA A 780 16.07 21.74 -22.84
C ALA A 780 16.53 20.47 -23.59
N ILE A 781 15.75 20.02 -24.58
CA ILE A 781 16.04 18.81 -25.36
C ILE A 781 17.21 19.01 -26.34
N LEU A 782 17.35 20.20 -26.94
CA LEU A 782 18.53 20.52 -27.77
C LEU A 782 19.83 20.53 -26.95
N ASN A 783 19.76 20.81 -25.65
CA ASN A 783 20.93 20.81 -24.76
C ASN A 783 21.21 19.44 -24.14
N SER A 784 20.16 18.70 -23.75
CA SER A 784 20.25 17.33 -23.24
C SER A 784 18.95 16.57 -23.56
N PRO A 785 18.93 15.74 -24.62
CA PRO A 785 17.73 14.99 -25.03
C PRO A 785 17.09 14.16 -23.90
N SER A 786 17.93 13.60 -23.01
CA SER A 786 17.50 12.82 -21.83
C SER A 786 16.64 13.57 -20.80
N THR A 787 16.52 14.90 -20.90
CA THR A 787 15.76 15.71 -19.92
C THR A 787 14.27 15.35 -19.90
N TYR A 788 13.71 14.98 -21.06
CA TYR A 788 12.29 14.65 -21.21
C TYR A 788 12.04 13.41 -22.10
N GLU A 789 13.08 12.66 -22.46
CA GLU A 789 12.97 11.45 -23.28
C GLU A 789 13.29 10.22 -22.43
N ILE A 790 12.27 9.68 -21.76
CA ILE A 790 12.40 8.46 -20.95
C ILE A 790 12.70 7.21 -21.81
N ILE A 791 12.33 7.25 -23.10
CA ILE A 791 12.64 6.23 -24.10
C ILE A 791 13.50 6.88 -25.18
N ASN A 792 14.61 6.24 -25.54
CA ASN A 792 15.44 6.66 -26.67
C ASN A 792 14.81 6.14 -27.98
N PRO A 793 14.42 6.99 -28.94
CA PRO A 793 13.83 6.54 -30.20
C PRO A 793 14.76 5.62 -31.02
N GLU A 794 16.08 5.76 -30.88
CA GLU A 794 17.05 4.94 -31.59
C GLU A 794 16.97 3.46 -31.17
N ASP A 795 16.57 3.17 -29.93
CA ASP A 795 16.39 1.79 -29.44
C ASP A 795 15.29 1.05 -30.23
N PHE A 796 14.37 1.78 -30.86
CA PHE A 796 13.25 1.25 -31.66
C PHE A 796 13.40 1.55 -33.16
N GLY A 797 14.60 1.95 -33.61
CA GLY A 797 14.84 2.29 -35.02
C GLY A 797 14.14 3.54 -35.51
N MET A 798 13.75 4.44 -34.59
CA MET A 798 13.07 5.69 -34.92
C MET A 798 13.97 6.90 -34.75
N SER A 799 13.57 8.00 -35.38
CA SER A 799 14.21 9.30 -35.26
C SER A 799 13.27 10.29 -34.57
N ARG A 800 13.83 11.19 -33.76
CA ARG A 800 13.06 12.28 -33.13
C ARG A 800 12.53 13.28 -34.17
N TYR A 801 11.35 13.83 -33.92
CA TYR A 801 10.78 14.89 -34.75
C TYR A 801 10.39 16.12 -33.92
N VAL A 802 10.90 17.30 -34.28
CA VAL A 802 10.55 18.56 -33.61
C VAL A 802 9.56 19.31 -34.48
N HIS A 803 8.33 19.51 -34.00
CA HIS A 803 7.31 20.23 -34.77
C HIS A 803 7.60 21.74 -34.72
N PHE A 804 8.14 22.29 -35.82
CA PHE A 804 8.50 23.72 -35.95
C PHE A 804 7.46 24.58 -36.67
N ALA A 805 6.41 23.97 -37.22
CA ALA A 805 5.34 24.65 -37.96
C ALA A 805 4.10 24.93 -37.06
N HIS A 806 4.29 25.62 -35.93
CA HIS A 806 3.20 25.94 -34.99
C HIS A 806 3.38 27.32 -34.34
N ARG A 807 2.29 28.01 -33.94
CA ARG A 807 2.31 29.35 -33.33
C ARG A 807 3.15 29.50 -32.05
N LEU A 808 3.43 28.37 -31.38
CA LEU A 808 4.21 28.32 -30.13
C LEU A 808 5.72 28.14 -30.37
N THR A 809 6.15 28.03 -31.63
CA THR A 809 7.53 27.73 -31.98
C THR A 809 8.49 28.81 -31.52
N GLY A 810 9.49 28.44 -30.72
CA GLY A 810 10.57 29.33 -30.32
C GLY A 810 11.59 29.56 -31.44
N TRP A 811 12.29 30.69 -31.42
CA TRP A 811 13.24 31.05 -32.48
C TRP A 811 14.42 30.07 -32.61
N ASN A 812 14.78 29.35 -31.54
CA ASN A 812 15.79 28.29 -31.58
C ASN A 812 15.38 27.10 -32.46
N SER A 813 14.09 26.74 -32.46
CA SER A 813 13.58 25.65 -33.32
C SER A 813 13.58 26.07 -34.79
N ILE A 814 13.28 27.34 -35.09
CA ILE A 814 13.43 27.90 -36.44
C ILE A 814 14.91 28.00 -36.84
N LYS A 815 15.80 28.40 -35.93
CA LYS A 815 17.25 28.44 -36.16
C LYS A 815 17.81 27.07 -36.56
N SER A 816 17.45 26.04 -35.81
CA SER A 816 17.85 24.66 -36.10
C SER A 816 17.36 24.20 -37.48
N ARG A 817 16.14 24.59 -37.89
CA ARG A 817 15.63 24.28 -39.23
C ARG A 817 16.34 25.06 -40.34
N VAL A 818 16.62 26.35 -40.13
CA VAL A 818 17.42 27.19 -41.05
C VAL A 818 18.80 26.57 -41.29
N GLU A 819 19.46 26.10 -40.23
CA GLU A 819 20.75 25.40 -40.30
C GLU A 819 20.62 24.05 -41.02
N GLN A 820 19.58 23.26 -40.75
CA GLN A 820 19.30 22.00 -41.47
C GLN A 820 19.04 22.21 -42.97
N LEU A 821 18.43 23.33 -43.35
CA LEU A 821 18.19 23.71 -44.75
C LEU A 821 19.44 24.26 -45.44
N GLY A 822 20.56 24.40 -44.72
CA GLY A 822 21.82 24.93 -45.24
C GLY A 822 21.81 26.44 -45.48
N LEU A 823 20.95 27.19 -44.79
CA LEU A 823 20.77 28.63 -44.99
C LEU A 823 21.51 29.43 -43.91
N HIS A 824 22.18 30.51 -44.30
CA HIS A 824 22.90 31.38 -43.37
C HIS A 824 22.05 32.62 -43.03
N MET A 825 21.69 32.77 -41.75
CA MET A 825 20.92 33.91 -41.23
C MET A 825 21.43 34.29 -39.84
N THR A 826 21.48 35.58 -39.53
CA THR A 826 21.82 36.10 -38.19
C THR A 826 20.70 35.83 -37.18
N ASP A 827 21.01 35.83 -35.89
CA ASP A 827 20.02 35.65 -34.82
C ASP A 827 18.87 36.67 -34.89
N ALA A 828 19.15 37.90 -35.33
CA ALA A 828 18.13 38.93 -35.52
C ALA A 828 17.17 38.57 -36.67
N GLN A 829 17.71 38.10 -37.80
CA GLN A 829 16.91 37.65 -38.94
C GLN A 829 16.08 36.41 -38.60
N VAL A 830 16.64 35.45 -37.86
CA VAL A 830 15.90 34.24 -37.41
C VAL A 830 14.77 34.61 -36.45
N LYS A 831 14.97 35.57 -35.55
CA LYS A 831 13.90 36.08 -34.67
C LYS A 831 12.78 36.74 -35.46
N LEU A 832 13.11 37.52 -36.50
CA LEU A 832 12.11 38.15 -37.38
C LEU A 832 11.30 37.11 -38.17
N LEU A 833 12.00 36.12 -38.75
CA LEU A 833 11.40 34.97 -39.44
C LEU A 833 10.47 34.18 -38.51
N THR A 834 10.87 33.99 -37.25
CA THR A 834 10.04 33.31 -36.25
C THR A 834 8.73 34.06 -36.01
N THR A 835 8.76 35.39 -35.91
CA THR A 835 7.53 36.21 -35.79
C THR A 835 6.62 36.03 -37.00
N LYS A 836 7.19 35.97 -38.21
CA LYS A 836 6.42 35.77 -39.46
C LYS A 836 5.76 34.39 -39.51
N ILE A 837 6.48 33.32 -39.17
CA ILE A 837 5.94 31.96 -39.09
C ILE A 837 4.83 31.87 -38.05
N LYS A 838 5.00 32.51 -36.88
CA LYS A 838 3.95 32.57 -35.85
C LYS A 838 2.68 33.25 -36.34
N ALA A 839 2.82 34.44 -36.95
CA ALA A 839 1.68 35.19 -37.46
C ALA A 839 0.87 34.39 -38.49
N MET A 840 1.54 33.60 -39.34
CA MET A 840 0.82 32.77 -40.31
C MET A 840 0.25 31.48 -39.71
N ALA A 841 0.93 30.89 -38.73
CA ALA A 841 0.41 29.76 -37.96
C ALA A 841 -0.81 30.12 -37.10
N ASP A 842 -1.02 31.40 -36.77
CA ASP A 842 -2.23 31.90 -36.12
C ASP A 842 -3.44 31.97 -37.09
N VAL A 843 -3.19 32.04 -38.40
CA VAL A 843 -4.23 32.13 -39.43
C VAL A 843 -4.65 30.74 -39.92
N ARG A 844 -3.70 29.81 -40.09
CA ARG A 844 -3.99 28.43 -40.51
C ARG A 844 -2.93 27.44 -39.99
N PRO A 845 -3.26 26.14 -39.86
CA PRO A 845 -2.25 25.11 -39.69
C PRO A 845 -1.22 25.18 -40.84
N LEU A 846 0.06 25.21 -40.49
CA LEU A 846 1.15 25.20 -41.46
C LEU A 846 1.68 23.77 -41.56
N ALA A 847 1.75 23.24 -42.78
CA ALA A 847 2.50 22.03 -43.06
C ALA A 847 4.02 22.32 -43.01
N ILE A 848 4.82 21.27 -43.02
CA ILE A 848 6.29 21.35 -43.06
C ILE A 848 6.74 22.12 -44.30
N ASP A 849 6.17 21.79 -45.45
CA ASP A 849 6.53 22.40 -46.73
C ASP A 849 6.14 23.89 -46.78
N ASP A 850 5.07 24.28 -46.09
CA ASP A 850 4.71 25.69 -45.92
C ASP A 850 5.82 26.41 -45.14
N ALA A 851 6.22 25.86 -43.99
CA ALA A 851 7.27 26.42 -43.14
C ALA A 851 8.61 26.55 -43.88
N ASP A 852 9.05 25.52 -44.59
CA ASP A 852 10.29 25.56 -45.37
C ASP A 852 10.22 26.58 -46.52
N SER A 853 9.07 26.68 -47.19
CA SER A 853 8.84 27.68 -48.25
C SER A 853 8.95 29.10 -47.71
N ILE A 854 8.39 29.36 -46.52
CA ILE A 854 8.48 30.66 -45.84
C ILE A 854 9.92 30.99 -45.46
N ILE A 855 10.66 30.02 -44.94
CA ILE A 855 12.06 30.17 -44.56
C ILE A 855 12.90 30.53 -45.79
N ARG A 856 12.75 29.79 -46.89
CA ARG A 856 13.47 30.03 -48.15
C ARG A 856 13.11 31.38 -48.77
N ALA A 857 11.82 31.72 -48.83
CA ALA A 857 11.36 33.00 -49.38
C ALA A 857 11.89 34.20 -48.57
N PHE A 858 11.93 34.08 -47.25
CA PHE A 858 12.48 35.13 -46.39
C PHE A 858 14.00 35.27 -46.53
N HIS A 859 14.73 34.17 -46.71
CA HIS A 859 16.17 34.23 -46.98
C HIS A 859 16.48 34.90 -48.33
N LEU A 860 15.68 34.62 -49.37
CA LEU A 860 15.83 35.25 -50.69
C LEU A 860 15.56 36.76 -50.64
N ASP A 861 14.48 37.22 -49.97
CA ASP A 861 14.18 38.65 -49.78
C ASP A 861 15.30 39.40 -49.04
N LEU A 862 16.00 38.73 -48.11
CA LEU A 862 17.17 39.31 -47.45
C LEU A 862 18.36 39.46 -48.41
N GLN A 863 18.62 38.48 -49.27
CA GLN A 863 19.70 38.57 -50.25
C GLN A 863 19.44 39.67 -51.30
N GLU A 864 18.20 39.83 -51.74
CA GLU A 864 17.83 40.90 -52.69
C GLU A 864 18.02 42.31 -52.08
N ARG A 865 17.75 42.48 -50.78
CA ARG A 865 17.96 43.76 -50.08
C ARG A 865 19.44 44.07 -49.85
N ASP A 866 20.25 43.08 -49.50
CA ASP A 866 21.71 43.25 -49.39
C ASP A 866 22.31 43.61 -50.77
N THR A 867 21.78 43.06 -51.87
CA THR A 867 22.19 43.48 -53.21
C THR A 867 21.73 44.89 -53.56
N ALA A 868 20.55 45.34 -53.13
CA ALA A 868 20.07 46.70 -53.40
C ALA A 868 20.89 47.79 -52.65
N GLU A 869 21.39 47.51 -51.45
CA GLU A 869 22.29 48.44 -50.72
C GLU A 869 23.69 48.54 -51.36
N THR A 870 24.17 47.50 -52.04
CA THR A 870 25.45 47.58 -52.79
C THR A 870 25.40 48.36 -54.11
N TRP A 871 24.21 48.67 -54.66
CA TRP A 871 24.07 49.50 -55.87
C TRP A 871 23.66 50.95 -55.56
N GLY A 872 23.54 51.29 -54.27
CA GLY A 872 23.20 52.63 -53.76
C GLY A 872 24.36 53.45 -53.21
N ASN A 873 25.62 53.02 -53.41
CA ASN A 873 26.84 53.78 -53.10
C ASN A 873 27.86 53.70 -54.23
#